data_AF-A0A498LUI0-F1
#
_entry.id   AF-A0A498LUI0-F1
#
_cell.length_a   1.000
_cell.length_b   1.000
_cell.length_c   1.000
_cell.angle_alpha   90.00
_cell.angle_beta   90.00
_cell.angle_gamma   90.00
#
_symmetry.space_group_name_H-M   'P 1'
#
loop_
_entity.id
_entity.type
_entity.pdbx_description
1 polymer ?
#
loop_
_entity_poly.entity_id
_entity_poly.type
_entity_poly.pdbx_seq_one_letter_code
_entity_poly.pdbx_strand_id
1 'polypeptide(L)'
;MNKVASWSEEEVSLWLTDQGLQEYSEALRNSNGPALLSLTTDDFKRSPLSRVTSDGGCLLLEKIETLKIEHHIDIHKNGHANGHMVLNHDGNAGSAGKAQHNGMVNGFHKEPVQIPIPEPASPQFPPEWGKTGVALVYALCCFVLTTVIISVVHERVPPKEASPPLPDKFFDFFDRVEWAFTICEINGMILMVLWIIQLSLLKHKSIVGRRFFFIVGTLYLYRCITMYITTLPVPGMHFRCSPKLYGDWESQMRRVMKMIAGGGLTITGSHNMCGDYLYSGHTVMLTLTYLFMKEYAPRRFWWYHWSCWALCAVGVFCILLAHDHYTIDVVVAYFITTRLFWWYHTMANQQALKETSQTNFFTHVWWYRFFRYLENNMGYASTQQTARGIHTRLFSRAFIVDDGKKRVVFVTADIGMVSQRLRLEVLQELKAKYGDLYRQDNVVMSGTHTHAGVGGYFQYTLFMITSKGYIKPSIQAIVRGIVRSIDVAHRNLKPGRIFINKGQLVDSNLNRSPHSYMNNPEEERNRYEFTTDKQIVIMKFTDLDGDGMGLLSWFAVHPVSMNNTNRMISSDNLGYASYAFEQEKNIGFLPGQGPFVAGFSSSNLGDSSPNIRGPVCVNTGEKCDYLNSSCPVGGKKACIAFGPGEDMFESTRIIGENMYKKAKELYSSATQELHGPVYTAHQWVNMTDETVPFNSTHTARTCKPALGHSFAAGTTDGGGEFDFTQGDTDGDPFWDGIRDAILGAPSNETVACHEPKPILFSTGEMDSPLPWHPAIVDVQIMTIGSLAIVAVPGEFTTMSGRRIREAVKKELEVTESFSNAEVVVAGLCNIYTHYITTYEEYQIQRYEGASTIFGPHTLSAYIQRYRGLAKAIAHGTIAELPKGPEPPFFDEDKLFNQVKDPVADVAPVNTTFGDVVEQVNPVYKVGEIASVTFVAGNPRHSGDIRDTTFVTVEMFHNDTDSWETVHNDASWETRFHWIKGLAGRSQSKVEWHIPLTAQTGTYRIQHFGYFKDNSNITKPYVGTSDAFKVTKSFYYY
;
A
#
# COMPACT_ATOMS: atom_id res chain seq x y z
N MET A 1 12.50 -24.94 34.23
CA MET A 1 13.91 -25.38 34.24
C MET A 1 14.59 -24.72 35.42
N ASN A 2 15.38 -25.44 36.21
CA ASN A 2 16.17 -24.84 37.28
C ASN A 2 17.09 -23.75 36.68
N LYS A 3 17.27 -22.63 37.39
CA LYS A 3 18.17 -21.55 36.98
C LYS A 3 19.52 -22.15 36.58
N VAL A 4 19.95 -21.93 35.34
CA VAL A 4 21.20 -22.49 34.79
C VAL A 4 22.41 -22.22 35.70
N ALA A 5 22.40 -21.07 36.39
CA ALA A 5 23.40 -20.71 37.40
C ALA A 5 23.51 -21.68 38.61
N SER A 6 22.55 -22.57 38.83
CA SER A 6 22.56 -23.57 39.92
C SER A 6 22.84 -25.00 39.43
N TRP A 7 23.18 -25.20 38.16
CA TRP A 7 23.36 -26.55 37.62
C TRP A 7 24.60 -27.24 38.17
N SER A 8 24.45 -28.49 38.58
CA SER A 8 25.55 -29.38 38.92
C SER A 8 26.31 -29.84 37.66
N GLU A 9 27.49 -30.44 37.85
CA GLU A 9 28.28 -31.02 36.76
C GLU A 9 27.50 -32.13 36.00
N GLU A 10 26.66 -32.89 36.73
CA GLU A 10 25.80 -33.92 36.15
C GLU A 10 24.69 -33.31 35.29
N GLU A 11 24.09 -32.20 35.73
CA GLU A 11 23.04 -31.49 34.97
C GLU A 11 23.61 -30.86 33.68
N VAL A 12 24.85 -30.37 33.70
CA VAL A 12 25.54 -29.87 32.50
C VAL A 12 25.80 -30.99 31.50
N SER A 13 26.27 -32.15 31.96
CA SER A 13 26.50 -33.33 31.10
C SER A 13 25.20 -33.86 30.47
N LEU A 14 24.11 -33.85 31.24
CA LEU A 14 22.79 -34.25 30.77
C LEU A 14 22.25 -33.29 29.71
N TRP A 15 22.46 -31.98 29.91
CA TRP A 15 22.09 -30.95 28.95
C TRP A 15 22.89 -31.04 27.65
N LEU A 16 24.22 -31.26 27.73
CA LEU A 16 25.06 -31.47 26.54
C LEU A 16 24.56 -32.66 25.73
N THR A 17 24.15 -33.74 26.39
CA THR A 17 23.59 -34.92 25.72
C THR A 17 22.24 -34.62 25.05
N ASP A 18 21.34 -33.91 25.74
CA ASP A 18 20.01 -33.53 25.21
C ASP A 18 20.11 -32.59 24.00
N GLN A 19 21.13 -31.72 23.98
CA GLN A 19 21.41 -30.83 22.85
C GLN A 19 22.22 -31.49 21.72
N GLY A 20 22.54 -32.78 21.83
CA GLY A 20 23.29 -33.54 20.82
C GLY A 20 24.78 -33.20 20.75
N LEU A 21 25.38 -32.71 21.84
CA LEU A 21 26.77 -32.25 21.98
C LEU A 21 27.57 -33.15 22.94
N GLN A 22 27.35 -34.46 22.85
CA GLN A 22 27.87 -35.43 23.82
C GLN A 22 29.41 -35.52 23.81
N GLU A 23 30.05 -35.17 22.69
CA GLU A 23 31.50 -35.09 22.53
C GLU A 23 32.18 -34.11 23.51
N TYR A 24 31.47 -33.08 23.97
CA TYR A 24 32.00 -32.12 24.94
C TYR A 24 31.88 -32.60 26.39
N SER A 25 31.15 -33.69 26.65
CA SER A 25 30.85 -34.18 28.00
C SER A 25 32.10 -34.59 28.77
N GLU A 26 33.10 -35.15 28.09
CA GLU A 26 34.36 -35.56 28.72
C GLU A 26 35.29 -34.37 28.99
N ALA A 27 35.34 -33.40 28.06
CA ALA A 27 36.14 -32.18 28.20
C ALA A 27 35.58 -31.20 29.24
N LEU A 28 34.25 -31.18 29.43
CA LEU A 28 33.53 -30.34 30.39
C LEU A 28 33.04 -31.10 31.63
N ARG A 29 33.58 -32.30 31.88
CA ARG A 29 33.12 -33.20 32.96
C ARG A 29 33.08 -32.54 34.35
N ASN A 30 33.94 -31.57 34.61
CA ASN A 30 34.02 -30.84 35.89
C ASN A 30 33.46 -29.40 35.79
N SER A 31 32.61 -29.11 34.80
CA SER A 31 32.03 -27.79 34.58
C SER A 31 30.60 -27.73 35.10
N ASN A 32 30.35 -26.85 36.05
CA ASN A 32 29.00 -26.54 36.51
C ASN A 32 28.34 -25.47 35.62
N GLY A 33 27.06 -25.19 35.84
CA GLY A 33 26.29 -24.23 35.02
C GLY A 33 26.95 -22.86 34.85
N PRO A 34 27.47 -22.21 35.91
CA PRO A 34 28.25 -20.97 35.79
C PRO A 34 29.50 -21.10 34.92
N ALA A 35 30.26 -22.19 35.07
CA ALA A 35 31.45 -22.46 34.24
C ALA A 35 31.06 -22.61 32.76
N LEU A 36 29.98 -23.34 32.47
CA LEU A 36 29.43 -23.48 31.11
C LEU A 36 29.04 -22.13 30.50
N LEU A 37 28.34 -21.27 31.25
CA LEU A 37 27.94 -19.94 30.80
C LEU A 37 29.14 -18.99 30.60
N SER A 38 30.27 -19.24 31.27
CA SER A 38 31.47 -18.41 31.18
C SER A 38 32.39 -18.75 30.01
N LEU A 39 32.12 -19.83 29.27
CA LEU A 39 32.93 -20.23 28.12
C LEU A 39 32.95 -19.15 27.04
N THR A 40 34.16 -18.90 26.52
CA THR A 40 34.43 -17.94 25.45
C THR A 40 35.13 -18.64 24.28
N THR A 41 35.21 -17.96 23.13
CA THR A 41 35.95 -18.44 21.95
C THR A 41 37.44 -18.72 22.23
N ASP A 42 38.03 -18.13 23.26
CA ASP A 42 39.45 -18.37 23.58
C ASP A 42 39.67 -19.69 24.34
N ASP A 43 38.66 -20.20 25.04
CA ASP A 43 38.75 -21.47 25.77
C ASP A 43 38.89 -22.67 24.82
N PHE A 44 38.32 -22.56 23.62
CA PHE A 44 38.42 -23.58 22.56
C PHE A 44 39.78 -23.59 21.85
N LYS A 45 40.68 -22.67 22.18
CA LYS A 45 42.08 -22.67 21.69
C LYS A 45 43.01 -23.46 22.61
N ARG A 46 42.54 -23.92 23.78
CA ARG A 46 43.33 -24.64 24.79
C ARG A 46 42.79 -26.05 25.04
N SER A 47 43.67 -26.97 25.42
CA SER A 47 43.28 -28.35 25.80
C SER A 47 42.52 -28.31 27.14
N PRO A 48 41.44 -29.09 27.34
CA PRO A 48 40.97 -30.20 26.49
C PRO A 48 40.01 -29.82 25.35
N LEU A 49 39.40 -28.62 25.37
CA LEU A 49 38.35 -28.21 24.42
C LEU A 49 38.83 -28.08 22.97
N SER A 50 40.09 -27.67 22.77
CA SER A 50 40.69 -27.58 21.43
C SER A 50 40.85 -28.92 20.70
N ARG A 51 40.58 -30.04 21.37
CA ARG A 51 40.68 -31.40 20.81
C ARG A 51 39.32 -32.05 20.55
N VAL A 52 38.21 -31.39 20.90
CA VAL A 52 36.87 -32.00 20.86
C VAL A 52 36.25 -31.90 19.47
N THR A 53 36.37 -30.76 18.79
CA THR A 53 35.85 -30.60 17.42
C THR A 53 36.66 -29.60 16.59
N SER A 54 36.56 -29.73 15.26
CA SER A 54 37.18 -28.84 14.27
C SER A 54 36.47 -27.49 14.08
N ASP A 55 35.28 -27.30 14.66
CA ASP A 55 34.46 -26.08 14.50
C ASP A 55 34.88 -24.92 15.42
N GLY A 56 35.87 -25.12 16.29
CA GLY A 56 36.36 -24.11 17.22
C GLY A 56 35.38 -23.75 18.33
N GLY A 57 34.37 -24.59 18.60
CA GLY A 57 33.37 -24.36 19.65
C GLY A 57 32.18 -23.51 19.25
N CYS A 58 32.04 -23.15 17.96
CA CYS A 58 30.96 -22.31 17.46
C CYS A 58 29.58 -22.86 17.79
N LEU A 59 29.34 -24.16 17.58
CA LEU A 59 28.04 -24.77 17.83
C LEU A 59 27.67 -24.79 19.33
N LEU A 60 28.64 -25.08 20.20
CA LEU A 60 28.42 -25.08 21.65
C LEU A 60 28.20 -23.66 22.18
N LEU A 61 28.94 -22.66 21.67
CA LEU A 61 28.77 -21.26 22.08
C LEU A 61 27.40 -20.69 21.66
N GLU A 62 26.90 -21.04 20.48
CA GLU A 62 25.54 -20.66 20.03
C GLU A 62 24.45 -21.23 20.95
N LYS A 63 24.60 -22.51 21.36
CA LYS A 63 23.68 -23.15 22.31
C LYS A 63 23.77 -22.52 23.70
N ILE A 64 24.96 -22.16 24.16
CA ILE A 64 25.17 -21.44 25.43
C ILE A 64 24.55 -20.04 25.37
N GLU A 65 24.61 -19.35 24.23
CA GLU A 65 23.99 -18.03 24.07
C GLU A 65 22.46 -18.11 24.11
N THR A 66 21.88 -19.13 23.49
CA THR A 66 20.45 -19.46 23.63
C THR A 66 20.09 -19.71 25.10
N LEU A 67 20.92 -20.48 25.81
CA LEU A 67 20.75 -20.77 27.23
C LEU A 67 20.84 -19.52 28.13
N LYS A 68 21.72 -18.56 27.78
CA LYS A 68 21.84 -17.26 28.47
C LYS A 68 20.58 -16.42 28.28
N ILE A 69 20.02 -16.40 27.08
CA ILE A 69 18.79 -15.66 26.76
C ILE A 69 17.61 -16.25 27.54
N GLU A 70 17.46 -17.57 27.57
CA GLU A 70 16.43 -18.25 28.37
C GLU A 70 16.59 -17.95 29.87
N HIS A 71 17.82 -17.95 30.39
CA HIS A 71 18.11 -17.57 31.77
C HIS A 71 17.76 -16.10 32.07
N HIS A 72 18.06 -15.17 31.16
CA HIS A 72 17.71 -13.76 31.29
C HIS A 72 16.20 -13.52 31.26
N ILE A 73 15.46 -14.24 30.42
CA ILE A 73 14.00 -14.18 30.36
C ILE A 73 13.38 -14.66 31.68
N ASP A 74 13.93 -15.70 32.30
CA ASP A 74 13.43 -16.25 33.56
C ASP A 74 13.80 -15.39 34.79
N ILE A 75 14.92 -14.66 34.72
CA ILE A 75 15.27 -13.61 35.69
C ILE A 75 14.34 -12.40 35.56
N HIS A 76 13.98 -11.98 34.34
CA HIS A 76 13.03 -10.88 34.11
C HIS A 76 11.58 -11.24 34.49
N LYS A 77 11.19 -12.51 34.40
CA LYS A 77 9.90 -12.99 34.95
C LYS A 77 9.85 -12.97 36.48
N ASN A 78 10.97 -13.26 37.14
CA ASN A 78 11.05 -13.31 38.61
C ASN A 78 11.45 -11.96 39.25
N GLY A 79 11.88 -10.97 38.46
CA GLY A 79 12.15 -9.59 38.90
C GLY A 79 10.90 -8.79 39.32
N HIS A 80 9.69 -9.33 39.09
CA HIS A 80 8.44 -8.80 39.65
C HIS A 80 7.95 -9.54 40.91
N ALA A 81 8.74 -10.46 41.46
CA ALA A 81 8.39 -11.25 42.64
C ALA A 81 9.56 -11.33 43.62
N ASN A 82 9.90 -10.22 44.29
CA ASN A 82 10.63 -10.24 45.56
C ASN A 82 10.38 -8.94 46.34
N GLY A 83 9.26 -8.94 47.06
CA GLY A 83 8.91 -7.93 48.06
C GLY A 83 8.22 -8.60 49.24
N HIS A 84 8.76 -9.70 49.77
CA HIS A 84 8.40 -10.21 51.09
C HIS A 84 9.58 -10.94 51.73
N MET A 85 10.25 -10.24 52.64
CA MET A 85 11.11 -10.83 53.66
C MET A 85 10.23 -11.55 54.68
N VAL A 86 10.56 -12.82 54.94
CA VAL A 86 10.04 -13.61 56.06
C VAL A 86 10.78 -13.21 57.33
N LEU A 87 10.04 -12.85 58.39
CA LEU A 87 10.51 -12.89 59.77
C LEU A 87 9.54 -13.77 60.57
N ASN A 88 10.11 -14.75 61.27
CA ASN A 88 9.47 -15.73 62.15
C ASN A 88 8.66 -15.10 63.30
N HIS A 89 7.55 -15.73 63.71
CA HIS A 89 7.47 -16.48 64.98
C HIS A 89 6.11 -17.17 65.20
N ASP A 90 6.17 -18.25 65.99
CA ASP A 90 5.17 -19.24 66.39
C ASP A 90 3.89 -18.72 67.09
N GLY A 91 2.83 -19.56 67.08
CA GLY A 91 1.88 -19.62 68.20
C GLY A 91 0.40 -19.85 67.90
N ASN A 92 0.01 -21.13 67.80
CA ASN A 92 -1.15 -21.81 68.41
C ASN A 92 -2.63 -21.30 68.30
N ALA A 93 -3.48 -22.23 67.81
CA ALA A 93 -4.82 -22.65 68.27
C ALA A 93 -6.09 -21.75 68.17
N GLY A 94 -7.12 -22.26 67.47
CA GLY A 94 -8.42 -22.58 68.12
C GLY A 94 -9.71 -21.84 67.71
N SER A 95 -10.65 -22.60 67.13
CA SER A 95 -12.12 -22.64 67.37
C SER A 95 -13.11 -21.55 66.88
N ALA A 96 -14.00 -22.01 66.00
CA ALA A 96 -15.47 -21.83 65.84
C ALA A 96 -16.29 -20.76 66.59
N GLY A 97 -17.29 -20.18 65.88
CA GLY A 97 -18.52 -19.62 66.48
C GLY A 97 -19.22 -18.52 65.66
N LYS A 98 -20.55 -18.64 65.47
CA LYS A 98 -21.41 -17.78 64.62
C LYS A 98 -21.95 -16.52 65.32
N ALA A 99 -22.02 -15.43 64.53
CA ALA A 99 -23.07 -14.41 64.37
C ALA A 99 -23.24 -13.19 65.33
N GLN A 100 -23.27 -12.03 64.64
CA GLN A 100 -23.99 -10.74 64.84
C GLN A 100 -23.35 -9.52 65.56
N HIS A 101 -23.17 -8.47 64.72
CA HIS A 101 -23.24 -7.00 64.89
C HIS A 101 -22.46 -6.27 66.01
N ASN A 102 -21.38 -5.55 65.63
CA ASN A 102 -21.33 -4.08 65.41
C ASN A 102 -19.88 -3.55 65.51
N GLY A 103 -19.50 -2.67 64.57
CA GLY A 103 -18.39 -1.71 64.75
C GLY A 103 -17.20 -1.85 63.80
N MET A 104 -17.11 -0.90 62.85
CA MET A 104 -15.92 -0.37 62.13
C MET A 104 -14.75 -1.30 61.75
N VAL A 105 -14.47 -1.43 60.44
CA VAL A 105 -13.10 -1.40 59.89
C VAL A 105 -13.11 -0.79 58.49
N ASN A 106 -12.17 0.14 58.24
CA ASN A 106 -11.79 0.66 56.93
C ASN A 106 -11.46 -0.47 55.94
N GLY A 107 -12.30 -0.63 54.92
CA GLY A 107 -12.06 -1.52 53.79
C GLY A 107 -11.76 -0.71 52.53
N PHE A 108 -10.48 -0.62 52.16
CA PHE A 108 -10.08 -0.29 50.79
C PHE A 108 -10.66 -1.34 49.85
N HIS A 109 -11.67 -0.96 49.07
CA HIS A 109 -12.07 -1.73 47.90
C HIS A 109 -10.94 -1.66 46.87
N LYS A 110 -10.25 -2.80 46.65
CA LYS A 110 -9.60 -3.09 45.38
C LYS A 110 -10.71 -3.38 44.37
N GLU A 111 -11.21 -2.34 43.72
CA GLU A 111 -11.82 -2.54 42.41
C GLU A 111 -10.72 -2.96 41.44
N PRO A 112 -10.91 -4.02 40.64
CA PRO A 112 -10.01 -4.29 39.53
C PRO A 112 -10.10 -3.08 38.60
N VAL A 113 -9.00 -2.33 38.48
CA VAL A 113 -8.83 -1.33 37.44
C VAL A 113 -8.98 -2.07 36.12
N GLN A 114 -10.18 -2.04 35.54
CA GLN A 114 -10.37 -2.35 34.13
C GLN A 114 -9.66 -1.25 33.36
N ILE A 115 -8.42 -1.53 32.98
CA ILE A 115 -7.75 -0.78 31.92
C ILE A 115 -8.58 -1.07 30.67
N PRO A 116 -9.32 -0.09 30.11
CA PRO A 116 -9.99 -0.31 28.85
C PRO A 116 -8.90 -0.32 27.79
N ILE A 117 -8.49 -1.51 27.40
CA ILE A 117 -7.71 -1.71 26.18
C ILE A 117 -8.63 -1.20 25.05
N PRO A 118 -8.24 -0.16 24.29
CA PRO A 118 -9.05 0.30 23.16
C PRO A 118 -9.29 -0.88 22.23
N GLU A 119 -10.54 -1.31 22.09
CA GLU A 119 -10.86 -2.33 21.10
C GLU A 119 -10.47 -1.78 19.72
N PRO A 120 -9.61 -2.48 18.96
CA PRO A 120 -9.24 -2.04 17.62
C PRO A 120 -10.51 -1.87 16.80
N ALA A 121 -10.64 -0.70 16.15
CA ALA A 121 -11.80 -0.37 15.34
C ALA A 121 -12.14 -1.53 14.39
N SER A 122 -13.37 -2.05 14.51
CA SER A 122 -13.86 -3.18 13.72
C SER A 122 -13.58 -2.94 12.22
N PRO A 123 -12.92 -3.88 11.52
CA PRO A 123 -12.52 -3.69 10.13
C PRO A 123 -13.75 -3.42 9.24
N GLN A 124 -13.73 -2.28 8.54
CA GLN A 124 -14.82 -1.86 7.66
C GLN A 124 -14.61 -2.52 6.29
N PHE A 125 -15.31 -3.63 6.02
CA PHE A 125 -15.18 -4.36 4.76
C PHE A 125 -16.06 -3.76 3.64
N PRO A 126 -15.48 -3.23 2.54
CA PRO A 126 -16.25 -2.77 1.39
C PRO A 126 -16.88 -3.97 0.63
N PRO A 127 -18.08 -3.82 0.03
CA PRO A 127 -18.68 -4.85 -0.80
C PRO A 127 -17.97 -4.93 -2.17
N GLU A 128 -17.04 -5.88 -2.32
CA GLU A 128 -16.28 -6.13 -3.55
C GLU A 128 -16.98 -7.15 -4.45
N TRP A 129 -17.99 -6.69 -5.19
CA TRP A 129 -18.77 -7.55 -6.08
C TRP A 129 -17.96 -8.21 -7.20
N GLY A 130 -16.85 -7.61 -7.64
CA GLY A 130 -15.95 -8.21 -8.64
C GLY A 130 -15.38 -9.57 -8.21
N LYS A 131 -14.84 -9.65 -6.98
CA LYS A 131 -14.36 -10.93 -6.41
C LYS A 131 -15.47 -11.95 -6.23
N THR A 132 -16.69 -11.47 -5.97
CA THR A 132 -17.88 -12.33 -5.88
C THR A 132 -18.26 -12.89 -7.24
N GLY A 133 -18.15 -12.09 -8.30
CA GLY A 133 -18.34 -12.52 -9.69
C GLY A 133 -17.33 -13.59 -10.10
N VAL A 134 -16.04 -13.41 -9.77
CA VAL A 134 -14.99 -14.41 -10.04
C VAL A 134 -15.28 -15.74 -9.33
N ALA A 135 -15.63 -15.70 -8.05
CA ALA A 135 -16.01 -16.90 -7.30
C ALA A 135 -17.25 -17.59 -7.88
N LEU A 136 -18.24 -16.81 -8.34
CA LEU A 136 -19.44 -17.32 -9.00
C LEU A 136 -19.12 -18.00 -10.33
N VAL A 137 -18.30 -17.39 -11.19
CA VAL A 137 -17.86 -17.98 -12.46
C VAL A 137 -17.11 -19.29 -12.21
N TYR A 138 -16.20 -19.31 -11.22
CA TYR A 138 -15.51 -20.54 -10.82
C TYR A 138 -16.49 -21.65 -10.41
N ALA A 139 -17.48 -21.34 -9.59
CA ALA A 139 -18.51 -22.28 -9.18
C ALA A 139 -19.31 -22.80 -10.39
N LEU A 140 -19.75 -21.92 -11.29
CA LEU A 140 -20.49 -22.28 -12.50
C LEU A 140 -19.66 -23.18 -13.44
N CYS A 141 -18.39 -22.86 -13.65
CA CYS A 141 -17.47 -23.70 -14.42
C CYS A 141 -17.35 -25.10 -13.79
N CYS A 142 -17.23 -25.19 -12.46
CA CYS A 142 -17.18 -26.48 -11.76
C CYS A 142 -18.49 -27.26 -11.91
N PHE A 143 -19.66 -26.59 -11.84
CA PHE A 143 -20.96 -27.24 -12.08
C PHE A 143 -21.07 -27.78 -13.50
N VAL A 144 -20.72 -26.99 -14.52
CA VAL A 144 -20.71 -27.46 -15.91
C VAL A 144 -19.77 -28.66 -16.07
N LEU A 145 -18.56 -28.58 -15.52
CA LEU A 145 -17.62 -29.70 -15.51
C LEU A 145 -18.22 -30.95 -14.85
N THR A 146 -18.90 -30.81 -13.71
CA THR A 146 -19.59 -31.93 -13.04
C THR A 146 -20.62 -32.56 -13.98
N THR A 147 -21.41 -31.75 -14.70
CA THR A 147 -22.41 -32.29 -15.62
C THR A 147 -21.81 -33.08 -16.79
N VAL A 148 -20.68 -32.61 -17.32
CA VAL A 148 -19.92 -33.31 -18.36
C VAL A 148 -19.36 -34.62 -17.81
N ILE A 149 -18.72 -34.59 -16.63
CA ILE A 149 -18.12 -35.79 -16.02
C ILE A 149 -19.16 -36.85 -15.69
N ILE A 150 -20.34 -36.48 -15.17
CA ILE A 150 -21.43 -37.44 -14.94
C ILE A 150 -21.82 -38.14 -16.25
N SER A 151 -21.90 -37.41 -17.37
CA SER A 151 -22.18 -38.00 -18.67
C SER A 151 -21.07 -38.93 -19.15
N VAL A 152 -19.80 -38.60 -18.93
CA VAL A 152 -18.65 -39.45 -19.27
C VAL A 152 -18.63 -40.72 -18.43
N VAL A 153 -18.85 -40.58 -17.12
CA VAL A 153 -18.88 -41.68 -16.16
C VAL A 153 -20.02 -42.64 -16.47
N HIS A 154 -21.18 -42.12 -16.89
CA HIS A 154 -22.32 -42.94 -17.30
C HIS A 154 -22.00 -43.93 -18.43
N GLU A 155 -21.17 -43.55 -19.39
CA GLU A 155 -20.73 -44.47 -20.45
C GLU A 155 -19.82 -45.58 -19.92
N ARG A 156 -19.05 -45.30 -18.86
CA ARG A 156 -18.10 -46.24 -18.22
C ARG A 156 -18.76 -47.20 -17.23
N VAL A 157 -19.92 -46.87 -16.66
CA VAL A 157 -20.61 -47.74 -15.69
C VAL A 157 -20.98 -49.08 -16.33
N PRO A 158 -20.57 -50.23 -15.75
CA PRO A 158 -20.92 -51.54 -16.27
C PRO A 158 -22.45 -51.78 -16.19
N PRO A 159 -23.03 -52.60 -17.10
CA PRO A 159 -24.41 -53.03 -16.99
C PRO A 159 -24.67 -53.72 -15.64
N LYS A 160 -25.85 -53.51 -15.07
CA LYS A 160 -26.19 -54.03 -13.74
C LYS A 160 -26.19 -55.56 -13.69
N GLU A 161 -26.45 -56.18 -14.83
CA GLU A 161 -26.46 -57.64 -15.01
C GLU A 161 -25.04 -58.22 -14.90
N ALA A 162 -24.01 -57.41 -15.18
CA ALA A 162 -22.60 -57.82 -15.13
C ALA A 162 -21.90 -57.46 -13.81
N SER A 163 -22.45 -56.52 -13.05
CA SER A 163 -21.87 -56.05 -11.77
C SER A 163 -22.98 -55.68 -10.78
N PRO A 164 -23.36 -56.60 -9.86
CA PRO A 164 -24.42 -56.34 -8.89
C PRO A 164 -24.02 -55.23 -7.89
N PRO A 165 -24.99 -54.63 -7.18
CA PRO A 165 -24.72 -53.63 -6.15
C PRO A 165 -23.76 -54.16 -5.08
N LEU A 166 -22.91 -53.26 -4.57
CA LEU A 166 -22.00 -53.61 -3.47
C LEU A 166 -22.78 -53.76 -2.17
N PRO A 167 -22.34 -54.65 -1.25
CA PRO A 167 -22.97 -54.79 0.05
C PRO A 167 -22.80 -53.49 0.86
N ASP A 168 -23.92 -52.93 1.32
CA ASP A 168 -23.96 -51.74 2.16
C ASP A 168 -24.69 -52.04 3.45
N LYS A 169 -24.05 -51.72 4.58
CA LYS A 169 -24.56 -52.13 5.88
C LYS A 169 -25.90 -51.47 6.23
N PHE A 170 -26.18 -50.27 5.70
CA PHE A 170 -27.46 -49.60 5.92
C PHE A 170 -28.59 -50.29 5.15
N PHE A 171 -28.32 -50.76 3.93
CA PHE A 171 -29.31 -51.47 3.11
C PHE A 171 -29.70 -52.82 3.72
N ASP A 172 -28.81 -53.46 4.51
CA ASP A 172 -29.15 -54.66 5.28
C ASP A 172 -30.20 -54.41 6.39
N PHE A 173 -30.25 -53.18 6.92
CA PHE A 173 -31.09 -52.84 8.08
C PHE A 173 -32.40 -52.14 7.71
N PHE A 174 -32.44 -51.45 6.56
CA PHE A 174 -33.59 -50.66 6.13
C PHE A 174 -34.00 -50.98 4.71
N ASP A 175 -35.26 -51.35 4.53
CA ASP A 175 -35.85 -51.54 3.19
C ASP A 175 -36.01 -50.22 2.44
N ARG A 176 -35.98 -50.31 1.11
CA ARG A 176 -36.09 -49.16 0.21
C ARG A 176 -37.44 -48.44 0.34
N VAL A 177 -37.39 -47.11 0.43
CA VAL A 177 -38.58 -46.24 0.43
C VAL A 177 -38.56 -45.34 -0.80
N GLU A 178 -39.49 -45.57 -1.75
CA GLU A 178 -39.44 -44.93 -3.08
C GLU A 178 -39.66 -43.41 -3.06
N TRP A 179 -40.46 -42.89 -2.14
CA TRP A 179 -40.74 -41.45 -2.03
C TRP A 179 -39.65 -40.68 -1.26
N ALA A 180 -38.71 -41.37 -0.59
CA ALA A 180 -37.74 -40.74 0.29
C ALA A 180 -36.81 -39.78 -0.47
N PHE A 181 -36.39 -40.12 -1.68
CA PHE A 181 -35.49 -39.27 -2.47
C PHE A 181 -36.13 -37.92 -2.82
N THR A 182 -37.43 -37.92 -3.17
CA THR A 182 -38.17 -36.69 -3.45
C THR A 182 -38.24 -35.77 -2.23
N ILE A 183 -38.39 -36.33 -1.02
CA ILE A 183 -38.36 -35.54 0.23
C ILE A 183 -36.98 -34.92 0.46
N CYS A 184 -35.90 -35.64 0.14
CA CYS A 184 -34.56 -35.07 0.18
C CYS A 184 -34.41 -33.85 -0.75
N GLU A 185 -34.83 -33.97 -2.01
CA GLU A 185 -34.75 -32.85 -2.97
C GLU A 185 -35.61 -31.65 -2.55
N ILE A 186 -36.82 -31.89 -2.02
CA ILE A 186 -37.68 -30.83 -1.48
C ILE A 186 -37.00 -30.12 -0.30
N ASN A 187 -36.44 -30.88 0.65
CA ASN A 187 -35.71 -30.30 1.78
C ASN A 187 -34.49 -29.48 1.32
N GLY A 188 -33.76 -29.96 0.31
CA GLY A 188 -32.65 -29.24 -0.30
C GLY A 188 -33.07 -27.92 -0.95
N MET A 189 -34.17 -27.91 -1.70
CA MET A 189 -34.73 -26.69 -2.29
C MET A 189 -35.18 -25.69 -1.21
N ILE A 190 -35.87 -26.15 -0.17
CA ILE A 190 -36.29 -25.30 0.96
C ILE A 190 -35.07 -24.66 1.62
N LEU A 191 -34.03 -25.44 1.92
CA LEU A 191 -32.79 -24.93 2.51
C LEU A 191 -32.11 -23.90 1.59
N MET A 192 -32.04 -24.15 0.28
CA MET A 192 -31.44 -23.18 -0.65
C MET A 192 -32.22 -21.86 -0.72
N VAL A 193 -33.56 -21.92 -0.73
CA VAL A 193 -34.40 -20.71 -0.70
C VAL A 193 -34.20 -19.93 0.60
N LEU A 194 -34.20 -20.61 1.74
CA LEU A 194 -33.93 -19.98 3.05
C LEU A 194 -32.53 -19.36 3.10
N TRP A 195 -31.53 -20.01 2.49
CA TRP A 195 -30.17 -19.47 2.40
C TRP A 195 -30.10 -18.21 1.55
N ILE A 196 -30.77 -18.19 0.39
CA ILE A 196 -30.83 -16.99 -0.47
C ILE A 196 -31.50 -15.83 0.27
N ILE A 197 -32.60 -16.10 0.99
CA ILE A 197 -33.27 -15.11 1.83
C ILE A 197 -32.29 -14.60 2.90
N GLN A 198 -31.64 -15.48 3.65
CA GLN A 198 -30.65 -15.10 4.68
C GLN A 198 -29.52 -14.26 4.08
N LEU A 199 -28.91 -14.70 2.97
CA LEU A 199 -27.83 -14.00 2.28
C LEU A 199 -28.24 -12.58 1.86
N SER A 200 -29.48 -12.40 1.40
CA SER A 200 -30.01 -11.09 1.01
C SER A 200 -30.13 -10.10 2.19
N LEU A 201 -30.35 -10.64 3.40
CA LEU A 201 -30.49 -9.89 4.65
C LEU A 201 -29.14 -9.60 5.34
N LEU A 202 -28.04 -10.23 4.92
CA LEU A 202 -26.72 -10.03 5.53
C LEU A 202 -26.10 -8.68 5.13
N LYS A 203 -25.54 -7.97 6.12
CA LYS A 203 -24.84 -6.69 5.93
C LYS A 203 -23.63 -6.80 4.98
N HIS A 204 -22.90 -7.93 5.04
CA HIS A 204 -21.72 -8.20 4.23
C HIS A 204 -21.98 -9.28 3.15
N LYS A 205 -23.13 -9.21 2.49
CA LYS A 205 -23.62 -10.23 1.52
C LYS A 205 -22.64 -10.60 0.42
N SER A 206 -21.88 -9.66 -0.14
CA SER A 206 -20.88 -9.95 -1.18
C SER A 206 -19.73 -10.83 -0.66
N ILE A 207 -19.29 -10.60 0.58
CA ILE A 207 -18.20 -11.38 1.20
C ILE A 207 -18.69 -12.78 1.55
N VAL A 208 -19.88 -12.88 2.12
CA VAL A 208 -20.45 -14.20 2.45
C VAL A 208 -20.78 -14.99 1.17
N GLY A 209 -21.28 -14.31 0.13
CA GLY A 209 -21.55 -14.90 -1.18
C GLY A 209 -20.31 -15.45 -1.87
N ARG A 210 -19.20 -14.70 -1.92
CA ARG A 210 -17.95 -15.18 -2.54
C ARG A 210 -17.37 -16.40 -1.83
N ARG A 211 -17.47 -16.45 -0.48
CA ARG A 211 -17.05 -17.62 0.32
C ARG A 211 -17.91 -18.84 0.00
N PHE A 212 -19.22 -18.67 -0.11
CA PHE A 212 -20.16 -19.73 -0.47
C PHE A 212 -19.85 -20.30 -1.87
N PHE A 213 -19.73 -19.44 -2.88
CA PHE A 213 -19.45 -19.89 -4.25
C PHE A 213 -18.11 -20.61 -4.37
N PHE A 214 -17.06 -20.11 -3.72
CA PHE A 214 -15.77 -20.78 -3.75
C PHE A 214 -15.80 -22.17 -3.11
N ILE A 215 -16.35 -22.29 -1.90
CA ILE A 215 -16.42 -23.59 -1.20
C ILE A 215 -17.29 -24.58 -2.00
N VAL A 216 -18.43 -24.15 -2.53
CA VAL A 216 -19.25 -24.97 -3.44
C VAL A 216 -18.43 -25.44 -4.65
N GLY A 217 -17.77 -24.52 -5.36
CA GLY A 217 -16.99 -24.85 -6.55
C GLY A 217 -15.91 -25.89 -6.28
N THR A 218 -15.17 -25.74 -5.17
CA THR A 218 -14.11 -26.67 -4.78
C THR A 218 -14.64 -28.05 -4.39
N LEU A 219 -15.79 -28.14 -3.71
CA LEU A 219 -16.40 -29.45 -3.37
C LEU A 219 -16.84 -30.20 -4.64
N TYR A 220 -17.43 -29.49 -5.60
CA TYR A 220 -17.85 -30.06 -6.87
C TYR A 220 -16.66 -30.43 -7.77
N LEU A 221 -15.54 -29.70 -7.69
CA LEU A 221 -14.30 -30.09 -8.35
C LEU A 221 -13.74 -31.41 -7.80
N TYR A 222 -13.71 -31.58 -6.47
CA TYR A 222 -13.30 -32.86 -5.85
C TYR A 222 -14.23 -34.01 -6.23
N ARG A 223 -15.54 -33.72 -6.38
CA ARG A 223 -16.51 -34.68 -6.90
C ARG A 223 -16.20 -35.10 -8.34
N CYS A 224 -15.88 -34.15 -9.24
CA CYS A 224 -15.47 -34.47 -10.60
C CYS A 224 -14.28 -35.45 -10.65
N ILE A 225 -13.27 -35.19 -9.82
CA ILE A 225 -12.05 -36.02 -9.77
C ILE A 225 -12.37 -37.43 -9.27
N THR A 226 -13.10 -37.54 -8.16
CA THR A 226 -13.43 -38.85 -7.54
C THR A 226 -14.32 -39.70 -8.44
N MET A 227 -15.37 -39.13 -9.03
CA MET A 227 -16.25 -39.83 -9.97
C MET A 227 -15.51 -40.30 -11.23
N TYR A 228 -14.57 -39.50 -11.74
CA TYR A 228 -13.81 -39.86 -12.95
C TYR A 228 -12.80 -40.99 -12.71
N ILE A 229 -12.13 -40.97 -11.55
CA ILE A 229 -11.10 -41.95 -11.19
C ILE A 229 -11.73 -43.31 -10.89
N THR A 230 -12.86 -43.35 -10.19
CA THR A 230 -13.48 -44.61 -9.78
C THR A 230 -14.99 -44.58 -9.97
N THR A 231 -15.47 -45.44 -10.85
CA THR A 231 -16.89 -45.61 -11.14
C THR A 231 -17.43 -46.83 -10.38
N LEU A 232 -18.36 -46.62 -9.46
CA LEU A 232 -18.99 -47.69 -8.68
C LEU A 232 -20.23 -48.25 -9.39
N PRO A 233 -20.56 -49.54 -9.19
CA PRO A 233 -21.80 -50.13 -9.69
C PRO A 233 -23.02 -49.49 -9.02
N VAL A 234 -24.14 -49.52 -9.71
CA VAL A 234 -25.39 -48.89 -9.28
C VAL A 234 -25.85 -49.48 -7.93
N PRO A 235 -26.25 -48.66 -6.93
CA PRO A 235 -26.58 -49.13 -5.57
C PRO A 235 -27.87 -49.95 -5.47
N GLY A 236 -28.71 -49.95 -6.51
CA GLY A 236 -29.92 -50.75 -6.53
C GLY A 236 -30.38 -51.17 -7.93
N MET A 237 -31.10 -52.29 -7.97
CA MET A 237 -31.64 -52.84 -9.22
C MET A 237 -32.79 -51.98 -9.79
N HIS A 238 -33.42 -51.14 -8.98
CA HIS A 238 -34.56 -50.29 -9.35
C HIS A 238 -34.25 -49.14 -10.33
N PHE A 239 -33.00 -48.69 -10.44
CA PHE A 239 -32.64 -47.57 -11.33
C PHE A 239 -32.90 -47.86 -12.82
N ARG A 240 -33.46 -46.90 -13.55
CA ARG A 240 -33.58 -46.95 -15.01
C ARG A 240 -32.54 -46.02 -15.65
N CYS A 241 -31.39 -46.59 -16.03
CA CYS A 241 -30.31 -45.84 -16.66
C CYS A 241 -30.62 -45.54 -18.13
N SER A 242 -30.21 -44.36 -18.60
CA SER A 242 -30.32 -43.98 -20.02
C SER A 242 -29.47 -44.90 -20.92
N PRO A 243 -29.84 -45.08 -22.20
CA PRO A 243 -29.05 -45.90 -23.12
C PRO A 243 -27.68 -45.26 -23.41
N LYS A 244 -26.63 -46.08 -23.51
CA LYS A 244 -25.26 -45.63 -23.83
C LYS A 244 -25.17 -45.09 -25.25
N LEU A 245 -24.38 -44.03 -25.46
CA LEU A 245 -24.27 -43.32 -26.74
C LEU A 245 -22.99 -43.63 -27.55
N TYR A 246 -22.06 -44.42 -27.00
CA TYR A 246 -20.89 -44.99 -27.73
C TYR A 246 -20.17 -44.02 -28.69
N GLY A 247 -19.88 -42.79 -28.25
CA GLY A 247 -19.06 -41.83 -29.01
C GLY A 247 -19.81 -40.78 -29.85
N ASP A 248 -21.15 -40.73 -29.81
CA ASP A 248 -21.92 -39.64 -30.43
C ASP A 248 -21.88 -38.36 -29.56
N TRP A 249 -20.91 -37.48 -29.85
CA TRP A 249 -20.67 -36.25 -29.09
C TRP A 249 -21.84 -35.26 -29.15
N GLU A 250 -22.58 -35.19 -30.27
CA GLU A 250 -23.66 -34.22 -30.44
C GLU A 250 -24.86 -34.57 -29.55
N SER A 251 -25.21 -35.85 -29.50
CA SER A 251 -26.25 -36.36 -28.59
C SER A 251 -25.81 -36.35 -27.13
N GLN A 252 -24.52 -36.55 -26.86
CA GLN A 252 -23.96 -36.44 -25.52
C GLN A 252 -24.03 -34.99 -25.00
N MET A 253 -23.68 -33.99 -25.83
CA MET A 253 -23.80 -32.58 -25.48
C MET A 253 -25.27 -32.16 -25.27
N ARG A 254 -26.22 -32.68 -26.08
CA ARG A 254 -27.65 -32.45 -25.83
C ARG A 254 -28.11 -32.98 -24.47
N ARG A 255 -27.60 -34.13 -24.02
CA ARG A 255 -27.88 -34.67 -22.67
C ARG A 255 -27.30 -33.78 -21.56
N VAL A 256 -26.07 -33.31 -21.73
CA VAL A 256 -25.42 -32.37 -20.80
C VAL A 256 -26.25 -31.08 -20.68
N MET A 257 -26.66 -30.48 -21.80
CA MET A 257 -27.48 -29.26 -21.81
C MET A 257 -28.85 -29.47 -21.14
N LYS A 258 -29.50 -30.61 -21.37
CA LYS A 258 -30.77 -30.97 -20.71
C LYS A 258 -30.61 -31.10 -19.19
N MET A 259 -29.49 -31.64 -18.74
CA MET A 259 -29.20 -31.80 -17.30
C MET A 259 -28.86 -30.45 -16.63
N ILE A 260 -28.13 -29.57 -17.32
CA ILE A 260 -27.87 -28.19 -16.87
C ILE A 260 -29.20 -27.43 -16.72
N ALA A 261 -30.08 -27.51 -17.71
CA ALA A 261 -31.39 -26.85 -17.68
C ALA A 261 -32.30 -27.37 -16.54
N GLY A 262 -32.17 -28.64 -16.15
CA GLY A 262 -32.91 -29.25 -15.05
C GLY A 262 -32.29 -29.07 -13.66
N GLY A 263 -31.17 -28.35 -13.54
CA GLY A 263 -30.49 -28.08 -12.27
C GLY A 263 -29.91 -29.32 -11.58
N GLY A 264 -29.79 -30.44 -12.30
CA GLY A 264 -29.32 -31.72 -11.75
C GLY A 264 -30.30 -32.41 -10.78
N LEU A 265 -31.54 -31.96 -10.68
CA LEU A 265 -32.59 -32.57 -9.83
C LEU A 265 -33.33 -33.68 -10.59
N THR A 266 -33.63 -34.78 -9.92
CA THR A 266 -34.42 -35.89 -10.46
C THR A 266 -35.90 -35.52 -10.63
N ILE A 267 -36.45 -34.61 -9.79
CA ILE A 267 -37.85 -34.14 -9.87
C ILE A 267 -38.21 -33.45 -11.21
N THR A 268 -37.21 -32.92 -11.95
CA THR A 268 -37.42 -32.26 -13.24
C THR A 268 -37.45 -33.23 -14.42
N GLY A 269 -37.30 -34.54 -14.18
CA GLY A 269 -37.26 -35.59 -15.21
C GLY A 269 -36.04 -35.52 -16.14
N SER A 270 -35.02 -34.74 -15.76
CA SER A 270 -33.83 -34.46 -16.57
C SER A 270 -32.63 -35.38 -16.28
N HIS A 271 -32.65 -36.10 -15.14
CA HIS A 271 -31.50 -36.84 -14.60
C HIS A 271 -31.75 -38.36 -14.56
N ASN A 272 -31.48 -39.05 -15.68
CA ASN A 272 -31.54 -40.53 -15.78
C ASN A 272 -30.14 -41.14 -16.07
N MET A 273 -29.06 -40.44 -15.70
CA MET A 273 -27.68 -40.88 -15.91
C MET A 273 -27.15 -41.55 -14.63
N CYS A 274 -26.47 -42.68 -14.79
CA CYS A 274 -25.99 -43.52 -13.68
C CYS A 274 -24.48 -43.39 -13.54
N GLY A 275 -23.95 -43.40 -12.31
CA GLY A 275 -22.51 -43.51 -12.04
C GLY A 275 -21.91 -42.55 -11.00
N ASP A 276 -22.74 -41.75 -10.35
CA ASP A 276 -22.35 -40.81 -9.30
C ASP A 276 -22.63 -41.38 -7.90
N TYR A 277 -21.82 -42.35 -7.45
CA TYR A 277 -22.08 -43.09 -6.20
C TYR A 277 -20.91 -43.14 -5.21
N LEU A 278 -19.90 -42.29 -5.40
CA LEU A 278 -18.72 -42.22 -4.50
C LEU A 278 -18.70 -40.95 -3.65
N TYR A 279 -19.28 -39.85 -4.14
CA TYR A 279 -19.28 -38.56 -3.45
C TYR A 279 -20.60 -37.82 -3.73
N SER A 280 -21.57 -37.97 -2.82
CA SER A 280 -22.95 -37.49 -3.02
C SER A 280 -23.06 -35.95 -3.06
N GLY A 281 -23.47 -35.41 -4.22
CA GLY A 281 -23.72 -33.97 -4.38
C GLY A 281 -24.89 -33.41 -3.57
N HIS A 282 -25.94 -34.22 -3.37
CA HIS A 282 -27.09 -33.84 -2.54
C HIS A 282 -26.68 -33.66 -1.08
N THR A 283 -25.86 -34.58 -0.56
CA THR A 283 -25.31 -34.48 0.79
C THR A 283 -24.42 -33.24 0.94
N VAL A 284 -23.58 -32.92 -0.06
CA VAL A 284 -22.76 -31.70 -0.09
C VAL A 284 -23.63 -30.45 0.06
N MET A 285 -24.66 -30.31 -0.77
CA MET A 285 -25.50 -29.10 -0.78
C MET A 285 -26.32 -28.96 0.50
N LEU A 286 -26.90 -30.05 1.02
CA LEU A 286 -27.65 -30.04 2.28
C LEU A 286 -26.76 -29.61 3.45
N THR A 287 -25.60 -30.27 3.59
CA THR A 287 -24.70 -30.04 4.72
C THR A 287 -24.04 -28.66 4.66
N LEU A 288 -23.55 -28.24 3.49
CA LEU A 288 -22.91 -26.93 3.32
C LEU A 288 -23.88 -25.77 3.56
N THR A 289 -25.09 -25.85 3.02
CA THR A 289 -26.11 -24.80 3.17
C THR A 289 -26.49 -24.64 4.64
N TYR A 290 -26.66 -25.74 5.38
CA TYR A 290 -26.88 -25.69 6.83
C TYR A 290 -25.70 -25.06 7.59
N LEU A 291 -24.45 -25.41 7.26
CA LEU A 291 -23.26 -24.84 7.91
C LEU A 291 -23.18 -23.32 7.72
N PHE A 292 -23.42 -22.84 6.50
CA PHE A 292 -23.46 -21.41 6.20
C PHE A 292 -24.61 -20.69 6.91
N MET A 293 -25.80 -21.29 6.96
CA MET A 293 -26.93 -20.74 7.72
C MET A 293 -26.57 -20.57 9.19
N LYS A 294 -26.03 -21.63 9.81
CA LYS A 294 -25.68 -21.66 11.24
C LYS A 294 -24.58 -20.66 11.59
N GLU A 295 -23.56 -20.53 10.74
CA GLU A 295 -22.40 -19.66 11.01
C GLU A 295 -22.75 -18.18 10.86
N TYR A 296 -23.54 -17.82 9.85
CA TYR A 296 -23.84 -16.43 9.52
C TYR A 296 -25.19 -15.93 10.06
N ALA A 297 -25.95 -16.74 10.81
CA ALA A 297 -27.17 -16.32 11.49
C ALA A 297 -26.91 -15.98 12.97
N PRO A 298 -27.62 -14.97 13.55
CA PRO A 298 -27.50 -14.64 14.96
C PRO A 298 -27.82 -15.81 15.89
N ARG A 299 -26.98 -16.07 16.89
CA ARG A 299 -27.17 -17.14 17.90
C ARG A 299 -28.51 -17.07 18.65
N ARG A 300 -29.17 -15.90 18.68
CA ARG A 300 -30.50 -15.70 19.27
C ARG A 300 -31.60 -16.49 18.56
N PHE A 301 -31.44 -16.82 17.28
CA PHE A 301 -32.41 -17.59 16.49
C PHE A 301 -32.18 -19.10 16.59
N TRP A 302 -32.12 -19.62 17.81
CA TRP A 302 -31.85 -21.05 18.06
C TRP A 302 -32.89 -21.98 17.41
N TRP A 303 -34.17 -21.58 17.37
CA TRP A 303 -35.25 -22.34 16.71
C TRP A 303 -35.05 -22.47 15.20
N TYR A 304 -34.52 -21.42 14.55
CA TYR A 304 -34.17 -21.43 13.13
C TYR A 304 -33.02 -22.42 12.86
N HIS A 305 -31.99 -22.43 13.72
CA HIS A 305 -30.87 -23.36 13.59
C HIS A 305 -31.30 -24.82 13.78
N TRP A 306 -32.17 -25.10 14.75
CA TRP A 306 -32.72 -26.44 14.98
C TRP A 306 -33.61 -26.89 13.81
N SER A 307 -34.42 -25.99 13.25
CA SER A 307 -35.28 -26.29 12.11
C SER A 307 -34.44 -26.62 10.86
N CYS A 308 -33.42 -25.82 10.56
CA CYS A 308 -32.52 -26.08 9.42
C CYS A 308 -31.67 -27.34 9.62
N TRP A 309 -31.24 -27.63 10.86
CA TRP A 309 -30.56 -28.88 11.18
C TRP A 309 -31.47 -30.10 10.97
N ALA A 310 -32.72 -30.03 11.42
CA ALA A 310 -33.69 -31.10 11.24
C ALA A 310 -33.96 -31.37 9.75
N LEU A 311 -34.16 -30.31 8.95
CA LEU A 311 -34.31 -30.43 7.49
C LEU A 311 -33.10 -31.09 6.83
N CYS A 312 -31.88 -30.71 7.22
CA CYS A 312 -30.65 -31.31 6.73
C CYS A 312 -30.54 -32.79 7.14
N ALA A 313 -30.79 -33.12 8.41
CA ALA A 313 -30.69 -34.48 8.93
C ALA A 313 -31.71 -35.42 8.30
N VAL A 314 -32.96 -34.98 8.16
CA VAL A 314 -34.01 -35.72 7.47
C VAL A 314 -33.66 -35.90 5.99
N GLY A 315 -33.17 -34.84 5.32
CA GLY A 315 -32.73 -34.93 3.93
C GLY A 315 -31.64 -35.99 3.72
N VAL A 316 -30.59 -35.96 4.54
CA VAL A 316 -29.48 -36.94 4.46
C VAL A 316 -29.95 -38.36 4.79
N PHE A 317 -30.83 -38.55 5.76
CA PHE A 317 -31.39 -39.85 6.08
C PHE A 317 -32.27 -40.40 4.95
N CYS A 318 -33.06 -39.53 4.31
CA CYS A 318 -33.89 -39.88 3.17
C CYS A 318 -33.08 -40.28 1.92
N ILE A 319 -31.87 -39.73 1.73
CA ILE A 319 -30.94 -40.18 0.67
C ILE A 319 -30.64 -41.67 0.83
N LEU A 320 -30.33 -42.10 2.06
CA LEU A 320 -29.99 -43.49 2.36
C LEU A 320 -31.22 -44.41 2.27
N LEU A 321 -32.39 -43.98 2.77
CA LEU A 321 -33.64 -44.76 2.68
C LEU A 321 -34.11 -44.99 1.24
N ALA A 322 -33.79 -44.08 0.32
CA ALA A 322 -34.12 -44.25 -1.10
C ALA A 322 -33.31 -45.37 -1.78
N HIS A 323 -32.22 -45.81 -1.14
CA HIS A 323 -31.20 -46.70 -1.72
C HIS A 323 -30.59 -46.13 -3.02
N ASP A 324 -30.59 -44.80 -3.16
CA ASP A 324 -30.12 -44.14 -4.37
C ASP A 324 -28.63 -43.78 -4.33
N HIS A 325 -28.04 -43.87 -3.14
CA HIS A 325 -26.67 -43.50 -2.79
C HIS A 325 -26.16 -44.49 -1.72
N TYR A 326 -24.90 -44.92 -1.82
CA TYR A 326 -24.29 -45.80 -0.82
C TYR A 326 -24.01 -45.02 0.48
N THR A 327 -24.04 -45.68 1.63
CA THR A 327 -23.71 -45.05 2.92
C THR A 327 -22.33 -44.40 2.91
N ILE A 328 -21.36 -44.99 2.20
CA ILE A 328 -20.02 -44.44 2.08
C ILE A 328 -20.01 -43.08 1.35
N ASP A 329 -20.88 -42.87 0.36
CA ASP A 329 -20.90 -41.63 -0.42
C ASP A 329 -21.41 -40.44 0.40
N VAL A 330 -22.31 -40.71 1.36
CA VAL A 330 -22.84 -39.74 2.31
C VAL A 330 -21.79 -39.40 3.37
N VAL A 331 -21.11 -40.42 3.90
CA VAL A 331 -20.07 -40.24 4.93
C VAL A 331 -18.88 -39.45 4.37
N VAL A 332 -18.39 -39.82 3.19
CA VAL A 332 -17.31 -39.10 2.49
C VAL A 332 -17.73 -37.67 2.19
N ALA A 333 -18.95 -37.46 1.69
CA ALA A 333 -19.46 -36.12 1.40
C ALA A 333 -19.53 -35.23 2.64
N TYR A 334 -20.04 -35.76 3.75
CA TYR A 334 -20.11 -35.05 5.02
C TYR A 334 -18.71 -34.68 5.54
N PHE A 335 -17.76 -35.62 5.50
CA PHE A 335 -16.41 -35.40 6.00
C PHE A 335 -15.67 -34.32 5.21
N ILE A 336 -15.66 -34.40 3.87
CA ILE A 336 -14.95 -33.42 3.03
C ILE A 336 -15.59 -32.03 3.16
N THR A 337 -16.93 -31.95 3.14
CA THR A 337 -17.67 -30.69 3.23
C THR A 337 -17.40 -29.96 4.53
N THR A 338 -17.49 -30.67 5.66
CA THR A 338 -17.25 -30.07 6.98
C THR A 338 -15.79 -29.62 7.14
N ARG A 339 -14.81 -30.43 6.71
CA ARG A 339 -13.38 -30.08 6.82
C ARG A 339 -13.02 -28.86 5.98
N LEU A 340 -13.46 -28.82 4.72
CA LEU A 340 -13.19 -27.68 3.86
C LEU A 340 -13.85 -26.40 4.40
N PHE A 341 -15.09 -26.49 4.87
CA PHE A 341 -15.79 -25.35 5.48
C PHE A 341 -15.03 -24.78 6.67
N TRP A 342 -14.64 -25.62 7.63
CA TRP A 342 -13.95 -25.17 8.84
C TRP A 342 -12.52 -24.70 8.56
N TRP A 343 -11.78 -25.34 7.65
CA TRP A 343 -10.46 -24.85 7.24
C TRP A 343 -10.54 -23.46 6.62
N TYR A 344 -11.47 -23.26 5.69
CA TYR A 344 -11.68 -21.96 5.05
C TYR A 344 -12.02 -20.88 6.08
N HIS A 345 -12.98 -21.13 6.97
CA HIS A 345 -13.43 -20.13 7.95
C HIS A 345 -12.40 -19.88 9.04
N THR A 346 -11.64 -20.89 9.45
CA THR A 346 -10.52 -20.72 10.40
C THR A 346 -9.44 -19.81 9.81
N MET A 347 -9.05 -20.01 8.56
CA MET A 347 -8.10 -19.12 7.88
C MET A 347 -8.68 -17.72 7.66
N ALA A 348 -9.97 -17.61 7.31
CA ALA A 348 -10.61 -16.32 7.10
C ALA A 348 -10.75 -15.49 8.40
N ASN A 349 -10.79 -16.14 9.57
CA ASN A 349 -10.96 -15.48 10.85
C ASN A 349 -9.64 -15.16 11.56
N GLN A 350 -8.57 -15.90 11.27
CA GLN A 350 -7.26 -15.70 11.89
C GLN A 350 -6.31 -14.95 10.97
N GLN A 351 -5.91 -13.73 11.35
CA GLN A 351 -5.07 -12.86 10.51
C GLN A 351 -3.72 -13.52 10.16
N ALA A 352 -3.09 -14.20 11.13
CA ALA A 352 -1.83 -14.93 10.94
C ALA A 352 -1.92 -16.07 9.91
N LEU A 353 -3.12 -16.61 9.66
CA LEU A 353 -3.33 -17.70 8.70
C LEU A 353 -3.67 -17.20 7.28
N LYS A 354 -3.85 -15.89 7.10
CA LYS A 354 -3.98 -15.23 5.78
C LYS A 354 -2.63 -14.87 5.17
N GLU A 355 -1.59 -14.90 5.99
CA GLU A 355 -0.22 -14.55 5.64
C GLU A 355 0.61 -15.81 5.37
N THR A 356 1.52 -15.73 4.40
CA THR A 356 2.39 -16.85 4.05
C THR A 356 3.55 -16.92 5.06
N SER A 357 3.56 -17.95 5.92
CA SER A 357 4.58 -18.19 6.94
C SER A 357 5.01 -19.66 6.93
N GLN A 358 6.27 -19.95 7.29
CA GLN A 358 6.81 -21.31 7.50
C GLN A 358 6.06 -22.08 8.59
N THR A 359 5.41 -21.37 9.53
CA THR A 359 4.58 -21.97 10.58
C THR A 359 3.13 -22.21 10.14
N ASN A 360 2.74 -21.71 8.96
CA ASN A 360 1.39 -21.84 8.41
C ASN A 360 1.35 -22.94 7.33
N PHE A 361 1.19 -24.18 7.75
CA PHE A 361 1.11 -25.34 6.84
C PHE A 361 -0.08 -25.28 5.87
N PHE A 362 -1.11 -24.45 6.13
CA PHE A 362 -2.22 -24.28 5.19
C PHE A 362 -1.81 -23.58 3.88
N THR A 363 -0.63 -22.95 3.84
CA THR A 363 -0.07 -22.34 2.63
C THR A 363 0.21 -23.35 1.51
N HIS A 364 0.44 -24.62 1.85
CA HIS A 364 0.70 -25.70 0.90
C HIS A 364 -0.56 -26.26 0.24
N VAL A 365 -1.75 -25.83 0.67
CA VAL A 365 -3.00 -26.26 0.05
C VAL A 365 -3.14 -25.58 -1.31
N TRP A 366 -3.43 -26.35 -2.37
CA TRP A 366 -3.43 -25.86 -3.75
C TRP A 366 -4.33 -24.64 -3.99
N TRP A 367 -5.44 -24.55 -3.24
CA TRP A 367 -6.41 -23.46 -3.36
C TRP A 367 -6.14 -22.26 -2.43
N TYR A 368 -5.06 -22.29 -1.63
CA TYR A 368 -4.67 -21.22 -0.70
C TYR A 368 -4.45 -19.87 -1.42
N ARG A 369 -3.84 -19.90 -2.61
CA ARG A 369 -3.63 -18.69 -3.43
C ARG A 369 -4.95 -18.03 -3.84
N PHE A 370 -5.95 -18.84 -4.18
CA PHE A 370 -7.29 -18.36 -4.52
C PHE A 370 -8.03 -17.83 -3.28
N PHE A 371 -7.91 -18.52 -2.15
CA PHE A 371 -8.39 -18.05 -0.85
C PHE A 371 -7.82 -16.66 -0.50
N ARG A 372 -6.51 -16.45 -0.67
CA ARG A 372 -5.83 -15.18 -0.42
C ARG A 372 -6.34 -14.05 -1.32
N TYR A 373 -6.58 -14.32 -2.60
CA TYR A 373 -7.19 -13.37 -3.54
C TYR A 373 -8.60 -12.94 -3.10
N LEU A 374 -9.41 -13.90 -2.62
CA LEU A 374 -10.77 -13.62 -2.16
C LEU A 374 -10.81 -12.84 -0.83
N GLU A 375 -9.81 -12.98 0.04
CA GLU A 375 -9.84 -12.43 1.40
C GLU A 375 -8.94 -11.20 1.65
N ASN A 376 -7.99 -10.86 0.77
CA ASN A 376 -7.12 -9.68 0.90
C ASN A 376 -7.71 -8.40 0.28
N ASN A 377 -7.32 -7.23 0.78
CA ASN A 377 -7.66 -5.90 0.24
C ASN A 377 -6.38 -5.10 -0.13
N MET A 378 -6.44 -4.18 -1.12
CA MET A 378 -5.27 -3.60 -1.84
C MET A 378 -4.67 -2.25 -1.33
N GLY A 379 -3.32 -2.07 -1.45
CA GLY A 379 -2.40 -0.97 -1.05
C GLY A 379 -1.51 -0.28 -2.16
N TYR A 380 -1.03 0.99 -2.03
CA TYR A 380 -0.24 1.93 -2.91
C TYR A 380 -0.40 2.07 -4.46
N ALA A 381 -1.40 2.75 -5.00
CA ALA A 381 -2.61 2.10 -5.54
C ALA A 381 -3.50 1.48 -4.46
N SER A 382 -3.40 2.03 -3.25
CA SER A 382 -4.18 1.57 -2.11
C SER A 382 -5.58 2.08 -2.26
N THR A 383 -6.51 1.18 -2.52
CA THR A 383 -7.93 1.53 -2.39
C THR A 383 -8.30 1.92 -0.94
N GLN A 384 -7.44 1.60 0.03
CA GLN A 384 -7.63 1.86 1.46
C GLN A 384 -6.94 3.12 2.00
N GLN A 385 -5.90 3.64 1.35
CA GLN A 385 -5.18 4.84 1.76
C GLN A 385 -5.99 6.08 1.38
N THR A 386 -7.02 6.31 2.17
CA THR A 386 -7.91 7.47 2.06
C THR A 386 -7.47 8.50 3.08
N ALA A 387 -7.36 9.76 2.66
CA ALA A 387 -7.03 10.86 3.56
C ALA A 387 -8.06 10.95 4.70
N ARG A 388 -7.54 11.05 5.93
CA ARG A 388 -8.28 11.15 7.19
C ARG A 388 -7.74 12.28 8.07
N GLY A 389 -7.08 13.26 7.46
CA GLY A 389 -6.43 14.31 8.24
C GLY A 389 -5.40 15.10 7.46
N ILE A 390 -4.78 16.05 8.15
CA ILE A 390 -3.71 16.90 7.66
C ILE A 390 -2.60 16.88 8.71
N HIS A 391 -1.37 16.61 8.26
CA HIS A 391 -0.16 16.84 9.02
C HIS A 391 0.45 18.18 8.64
N THR A 392 0.57 18.45 7.34
CA THR A 392 0.92 19.78 6.84
C THR A 392 0.20 20.06 5.52
N ARG A 393 0.05 21.35 5.19
CA ARG A 393 -0.58 21.81 3.95
C ARG A 393 0.34 21.54 2.76
N LEU A 394 -0.26 21.54 1.57
CA LEU A 394 0.42 21.39 0.30
C LEU A 394 0.47 22.77 -0.38
N PHE A 395 1.65 23.23 -0.77
CA PHE A 395 1.84 24.55 -1.38
C PHE A 395 2.26 24.45 -2.85
N SER A 396 1.92 25.49 -3.61
CA SER A 396 2.53 25.75 -4.92
C SER A 396 3.45 26.96 -4.77
N ARG A 397 4.71 26.80 -5.14
CA ARG A 397 5.75 27.84 -5.07
C ARG A 397 6.18 28.18 -6.49
N ALA A 398 5.98 29.44 -6.89
CA ALA A 398 6.25 29.92 -8.23
C ALA A 398 7.41 30.92 -8.22
N PHE A 399 8.35 30.72 -9.14
CA PHE A 399 9.52 31.58 -9.35
C PHE A 399 9.43 32.15 -10.75
N ILE A 400 9.46 33.49 -10.85
CA ILE A 400 9.39 34.20 -12.13
C ILE A 400 10.69 34.96 -12.32
N VAL A 401 11.35 34.72 -13.46
CA VAL A 401 12.54 35.47 -13.89
C VAL A 401 12.20 36.21 -15.16
N ASP A 402 12.56 37.48 -15.21
CA ASP A 402 12.32 38.38 -16.33
C ASP A 402 13.63 39.10 -16.66
N ASP A 403 14.11 38.96 -17.91
CA ASP A 403 15.32 39.62 -18.40
C ASP A 403 15.03 41.00 -19.06
N GLY A 404 13.78 41.47 -18.95
CA GLY A 404 13.27 42.70 -19.57
C GLY A 404 12.71 42.49 -20.98
N LYS A 405 12.91 41.32 -21.58
CA LYS A 405 12.39 40.96 -22.91
C LYS A 405 11.55 39.68 -22.86
N LYS A 406 12.01 38.70 -22.09
CA LYS A 406 11.44 37.37 -21.95
C LYS A 406 11.28 37.03 -20.48
N ARG A 407 10.23 36.27 -20.22
CA ARG A 407 9.87 35.82 -18.88
C ARG A 407 9.73 34.32 -18.83
N VAL A 408 10.25 33.70 -17.78
CA VAL A 408 10.06 32.28 -17.46
C VAL A 408 9.40 32.12 -16.10
N VAL A 409 8.64 31.04 -15.98
CA VAL A 409 7.98 30.62 -14.75
C VAL A 409 8.37 29.18 -14.46
N PHE A 410 8.93 28.96 -13.27
CA PHE A 410 9.13 27.64 -12.71
C PHE A 410 8.25 27.47 -11.48
N VAL A 411 7.39 26.45 -11.49
CA VAL A 411 6.56 26.08 -10.35
C VAL A 411 7.03 24.75 -9.78
N THR A 412 7.27 24.69 -8.48
CA THR A 412 7.32 23.44 -7.71
C THR A 412 6.09 23.35 -6.82
N ALA A 413 5.35 22.25 -6.90
CA ALA A 413 4.11 22.04 -6.16
C ALA A 413 4.17 20.77 -5.32
N ASP A 414 3.67 20.84 -4.09
CA ASP A 414 3.58 19.72 -3.15
C ASP A 414 2.48 18.73 -3.58
N ILE A 415 2.73 18.04 -4.69
CA ILE A 415 1.87 17.02 -5.29
C ILE A 415 2.71 15.83 -5.73
N GLY A 416 2.08 14.68 -5.94
CA GLY A 416 2.78 13.47 -6.40
C GLY A 416 3.39 13.64 -7.78
N MET A 417 2.69 14.30 -8.70
CA MET A 417 3.19 14.55 -10.06
C MET A 417 2.28 15.55 -10.76
N VAL A 418 2.78 16.25 -11.78
CA VAL A 418 1.94 17.06 -12.67
C VAL A 418 1.30 16.17 -13.73
N SER A 419 -0.03 16.20 -13.83
CA SER A 419 -0.77 15.50 -14.89
C SER A 419 -0.94 16.39 -16.13
N GLN A 420 -1.11 15.79 -17.31
CA GLN A 420 -1.36 16.55 -18.53
C GLN A 420 -2.64 17.39 -18.42
N ARG A 421 -3.67 16.85 -17.75
CA ARG A 421 -4.92 17.56 -17.49
C ARG A 421 -4.70 18.80 -16.64
N LEU A 422 -3.96 18.66 -15.54
CA LEU A 422 -3.62 19.77 -14.65
C LEU A 422 -2.85 20.86 -15.40
N ARG A 423 -1.85 20.48 -16.21
CA ARG A 423 -1.07 21.43 -16.99
C ARG A 423 -1.93 22.23 -17.97
N LEU A 424 -2.79 21.54 -18.72
CA LEU A 424 -3.65 22.17 -19.70
C LEU A 424 -4.68 23.11 -19.05
N GLU A 425 -5.30 22.72 -17.92
CA GLU A 425 -6.21 23.60 -17.18
C GLU A 425 -5.51 24.85 -16.62
N VAL A 426 -4.30 24.71 -16.06
CA VAL A 426 -3.52 25.87 -15.59
C VAL A 426 -3.17 26.82 -16.74
N LEU A 427 -2.72 26.29 -17.89
CA LEU A 427 -2.40 27.11 -19.05
C LEU A 427 -3.64 27.82 -19.63
N GLN A 428 -4.81 27.19 -19.61
CA GLN A 428 -6.07 27.82 -20.00
C GLN A 428 -6.42 29.02 -19.09
N GLU A 429 -6.32 28.84 -17.77
CA GLU A 429 -6.57 29.91 -16.78
C GLU A 429 -5.54 31.04 -16.87
N LEU A 430 -4.26 30.71 -17.05
CA LEU A 430 -3.21 31.72 -17.27
C LEU A 430 -3.43 32.49 -18.56
N LYS A 431 -3.83 31.82 -19.65
CA LYS A 431 -4.16 32.48 -20.91
C LYS A 431 -5.37 33.40 -20.78
N ALA A 432 -6.39 32.97 -20.06
CA ALA A 432 -7.57 33.79 -19.78
C ALA A 432 -7.22 35.06 -18.99
N LYS A 433 -6.25 34.98 -18.07
CA LYS A 433 -5.87 36.09 -17.18
C LYS A 433 -4.78 37.01 -17.74
N TYR A 434 -3.80 36.46 -18.47
CA TYR A 434 -2.60 37.18 -18.90
C TYR A 434 -2.36 37.15 -20.42
N GLY A 435 -3.31 36.63 -21.21
CA GLY A 435 -3.15 36.48 -22.65
C GLY A 435 -1.97 35.57 -23.00
N ASP A 436 -1.11 35.99 -23.92
CA ASP A 436 0.02 35.19 -24.40
C ASP A 436 1.31 35.38 -23.58
N LEU A 437 1.24 36.01 -22.40
CA LEU A 437 2.42 36.22 -21.56
C LEU A 437 2.99 34.92 -20.99
N TYR A 438 2.10 34.03 -20.54
CA TYR A 438 2.43 32.72 -19.95
C TYR A 438 1.89 31.61 -20.84
N ARG A 439 2.80 30.86 -21.45
CA ARG A 439 2.55 29.89 -22.52
C ARG A 439 3.19 28.55 -22.18
N GLN A 440 2.92 27.56 -23.02
CA GLN A 440 3.52 26.23 -22.93
C GLN A 440 5.05 26.25 -22.91
N ASP A 441 5.69 27.18 -23.62
CA ASP A 441 7.15 27.25 -23.76
C ASP A 441 7.86 27.85 -22.55
N ASN A 442 7.22 28.77 -21.82
CA ASN A 442 7.86 29.51 -20.74
C ASN A 442 7.30 29.22 -19.34
N VAL A 443 6.38 28.26 -19.21
CA VAL A 443 5.87 27.76 -17.92
C VAL A 443 6.26 26.29 -17.74
N VAL A 444 7.07 26.02 -16.71
CA VAL A 444 7.37 24.67 -16.21
C VAL A 444 6.61 24.47 -14.89
N MET A 445 5.94 23.32 -14.77
CA MET A 445 5.35 22.88 -13.50
C MET A 445 5.95 21.54 -13.14
N SER A 446 6.54 21.45 -11.94
CA SER A 446 7.13 20.24 -11.35
C SER A 446 6.38 19.86 -10.08
N GLY A 447 6.16 18.55 -9.88
CA GLY A 447 5.72 18.00 -8.61
C GLY A 447 6.91 17.67 -7.72
N THR A 448 6.83 17.97 -6.42
CA THR A 448 7.85 17.51 -5.46
C THR A 448 7.94 15.99 -5.40
N HIS A 449 6.84 15.31 -5.73
CA HIS A 449 6.67 13.86 -5.65
C HIS A 449 6.28 13.33 -4.27
N THR A 450 5.57 14.12 -3.47
CA THR A 450 4.97 13.61 -2.22
C THR A 450 3.93 12.52 -2.48
N HIS A 451 4.08 11.39 -1.78
CA HIS A 451 3.10 10.28 -1.78
C HIS A 451 1.99 10.46 -0.74
N ALA A 452 2.00 11.58 -0.01
CA ALA A 452 0.98 11.95 0.99
C ALA A 452 0.07 13.09 0.50
N GLY A 453 -0.09 13.25 -0.81
CA GLY A 453 -1.03 14.18 -1.44
C GLY A 453 -2.42 13.60 -1.71
N VAL A 454 -3.34 14.43 -2.22
CA VAL A 454 -4.66 13.97 -2.71
C VAL A 454 -4.58 13.55 -4.18
N GLY A 455 -5.24 12.45 -4.56
CA GLY A 455 -5.35 12.01 -5.95
C GLY A 455 -6.53 12.63 -6.72
N GLY A 456 -6.81 12.09 -7.92
CA GLY A 456 -8.03 12.39 -8.67
C GLY A 456 -7.95 13.59 -9.61
N TYR A 457 -6.75 13.94 -10.07
CA TYR A 457 -6.50 15.08 -10.96
C TYR A 457 -5.91 14.65 -12.32
N PHE A 458 -6.16 13.42 -12.75
CA PHE A 458 -5.68 12.87 -14.03
C PHE A 458 -6.83 12.68 -15.03
N GLN A 459 -6.49 12.60 -16.31
CA GLN A 459 -7.43 12.26 -17.39
C GLN A 459 -7.21 10.87 -18.00
N TYR A 460 -6.03 10.26 -17.82
CA TYR A 460 -5.73 8.93 -18.35
C TYR A 460 -6.19 7.83 -17.40
N THR A 461 -6.77 6.76 -17.95
CA THR A 461 -7.55 5.76 -17.20
C THR A 461 -6.75 5.11 -16.06
N LEU A 462 -5.48 4.76 -16.28
CA LEU A 462 -4.68 4.04 -15.28
C LEU A 462 -4.61 4.80 -13.94
N PHE A 463 -4.34 6.10 -14.00
CA PHE A 463 -4.21 6.94 -12.79
C PHE A 463 -5.57 7.27 -12.15
N MET A 464 -6.65 7.22 -12.92
CA MET A 464 -8.00 7.39 -12.40
C MET A 464 -8.46 6.16 -11.60
N ILE A 465 -8.02 4.95 -11.95
CA ILE A 465 -8.44 3.72 -11.25
C ILE A 465 -8.05 3.79 -9.76
N THR A 466 -6.79 4.12 -9.47
CA THR A 466 -6.26 4.15 -8.09
C THR A 466 -6.83 5.30 -7.25
N SER A 467 -7.13 6.43 -7.90
CA SER A 467 -7.76 7.60 -7.27
C SER A 467 -9.29 7.51 -7.19
N LYS A 468 -9.89 6.42 -7.71
CA LYS A 468 -11.35 6.23 -7.82
C LYS A 468 -12.02 7.26 -8.72
N GLY A 469 -11.28 7.83 -9.67
CA GLY A 469 -11.78 8.70 -10.73
C GLY A 469 -11.22 10.12 -10.72
N TYR A 470 -11.78 10.95 -11.60
CA TYR A 470 -11.54 12.39 -11.64
C TYR A 470 -12.38 13.11 -10.56
N ILE A 471 -11.70 13.76 -9.62
CA ILE A 471 -12.30 14.44 -8.47
C ILE A 471 -12.19 15.95 -8.70
N LYS A 472 -13.22 16.52 -9.33
CA LYS A 472 -13.27 17.94 -9.73
C LYS A 472 -12.90 18.94 -8.61
N PRO A 473 -13.40 18.82 -7.37
CA PRO A 473 -13.00 19.73 -6.30
C PRO A 473 -11.49 19.68 -5.98
N SER A 474 -10.87 18.51 -6.10
CA SER A 474 -9.43 18.34 -5.84
C SER A 474 -8.59 19.04 -6.91
N ILE A 475 -8.83 18.77 -8.19
CA ILE A 475 -8.07 19.41 -9.27
C ILE A 475 -8.27 20.91 -9.32
N GLN A 476 -9.50 21.40 -9.10
CA GLN A 476 -9.77 22.85 -9.09
C GLN A 476 -9.01 23.56 -7.97
N ALA A 477 -8.88 22.95 -6.80
CA ALA A 477 -8.05 23.50 -5.72
C ALA A 477 -6.58 23.60 -6.12
N ILE A 478 -6.05 22.57 -6.80
CA ILE A 478 -4.66 22.55 -7.29
C ILE A 478 -4.45 23.60 -8.39
N VAL A 479 -5.31 23.64 -9.42
CA VAL A 479 -5.26 24.61 -10.52
C VAL A 479 -5.27 26.04 -9.97
N ARG A 480 -6.25 26.36 -9.12
CA ARG A 480 -6.35 27.70 -8.53
C ARG A 480 -5.17 28.00 -7.62
N GLY A 481 -4.62 27.01 -6.91
CA GLY A 481 -3.41 27.15 -6.09
C GLY A 481 -2.20 27.55 -6.94
N ILE A 482 -1.97 26.86 -8.06
CA ILE A 482 -0.87 27.14 -8.99
C ILE A 482 -1.06 28.49 -9.69
N VAL A 483 -2.26 28.79 -10.20
CA VAL A 483 -2.53 30.08 -10.84
C VAL A 483 -2.35 31.23 -9.84
N ARG A 484 -2.74 31.04 -8.57
CA ARG A 484 -2.55 32.02 -7.51
C ARG A 484 -1.08 32.23 -7.17
N SER A 485 -0.27 31.18 -7.04
CA SER A 485 1.16 31.34 -6.74
C SER A 485 1.88 32.09 -7.86
N ILE A 486 1.56 31.80 -9.13
CA ILE A 486 2.08 32.53 -10.29
C ILE A 486 1.62 34.00 -10.26
N ASP A 487 0.37 34.27 -9.92
CA ASP A 487 -0.17 35.63 -9.82
C ASP A 487 0.49 36.45 -8.70
N VAL A 488 0.71 35.83 -7.54
CA VAL A 488 1.44 36.46 -6.43
C VAL A 488 2.88 36.77 -6.86
N ALA A 489 3.58 35.83 -7.50
CA ALA A 489 4.93 36.07 -8.01
C ALA A 489 4.96 37.16 -9.10
N HIS A 490 3.97 37.18 -10.01
CA HIS A 490 3.85 38.19 -11.07
C HIS A 490 3.71 39.60 -10.49
N ARG A 491 2.84 39.78 -9.49
CA ARG A 491 2.59 41.09 -8.88
C ARG A 491 3.74 41.59 -8.00
N ASN A 492 4.59 40.67 -7.55
CA ASN A 492 5.72 40.94 -6.66
C ASN A 492 7.07 40.86 -7.38
N LEU A 493 7.09 40.99 -8.71
CA LEU A 493 8.34 41.12 -9.46
C LEU A 493 9.12 42.35 -9.01
N LYS A 494 10.40 42.16 -8.74
CA LYS A 494 11.33 43.22 -8.33
C LYS A 494 12.64 43.08 -9.09
N PRO A 495 13.34 44.19 -9.39
CA PRO A 495 14.74 44.14 -9.80
C PRO A 495 15.58 43.44 -8.72
N GLY A 496 16.47 42.56 -9.15
CA GLY A 496 17.22 41.72 -8.23
C GLY A 496 18.37 40.99 -8.91
N ARG A 497 19.02 40.12 -8.15
CA ARG A 497 20.13 39.28 -8.60
C ARG A 497 19.84 37.82 -8.31
N ILE A 498 20.40 36.94 -9.13
CA ILE A 498 20.24 35.50 -8.99
C ILE A 498 21.63 34.90 -8.83
N PHE A 499 21.81 34.08 -7.79
CA PHE A 499 23.05 33.38 -7.51
C PHE A 499 22.84 31.88 -7.59
N ILE A 500 23.84 31.15 -8.04
CA ILE A 500 23.86 29.69 -8.03
C ILE A 500 24.92 29.19 -7.05
N ASN A 501 24.62 28.08 -6.39
CA ASN A 501 25.62 27.34 -5.64
C ASN A 501 25.27 25.85 -5.64
N LYS A 502 26.26 24.99 -5.42
CA LYS A 502 26.07 23.54 -5.38
C LYS A 502 26.97 22.91 -4.33
N GLY A 503 26.52 21.80 -3.78
CA GLY A 503 27.28 21.05 -2.79
C GLY A 503 26.86 19.59 -2.75
N GLN A 504 27.62 18.81 -2.00
CA GLN A 504 27.35 17.40 -1.78
C GLN A 504 26.54 17.21 -0.48
N LEU A 505 25.44 16.46 -0.57
CA LEU A 505 24.62 16.04 0.56
C LEU A 505 24.61 14.52 0.64
N VAL A 506 25.22 13.98 1.70
CA VAL A 506 25.22 12.55 2.03
C VAL A 506 24.15 12.23 3.06
N ASP A 507 23.96 10.94 3.36
CA ASP A 507 23.03 10.45 4.41
C ASP A 507 21.60 10.97 4.29
N SER A 508 21.16 11.25 3.07
CA SER A 508 19.80 11.74 2.77
C SER A 508 19.12 11.01 1.62
N ASN A 509 19.85 10.10 0.96
CA ASN A 509 19.31 9.22 -0.08
C ASN A 509 20.14 7.93 -0.23
N LEU A 510 19.49 6.85 -0.67
CA LEU A 510 20.03 5.52 -0.92
C LEU A 510 19.50 5.00 -2.26
N ASN A 511 20.33 4.29 -3.05
CA ASN A 511 19.83 3.67 -4.28
C ASN A 511 18.96 2.46 -3.92
N ARG A 512 17.69 2.45 -4.35
CA ARG A 512 16.73 1.35 -4.07
C ARG A 512 16.75 0.23 -5.12
N SER A 513 17.47 0.42 -6.22
CA SER A 513 17.69 -0.56 -7.29
C SER A 513 19.20 -0.67 -7.65
N PRO A 514 20.08 -0.93 -6.66
CA PRO A 514 21.53 -0.90 -6.86
C PRO A 514 22.01 -1.93 -7.89
N HIS A 515 21.35 -3.09 -8.00
CA HIS A 515 21.68 -4.08 -9.02
C HIS A 515 21.51 -3.53 -10.45
N SER A 516 20.43 -2.78 -10.70
CA SER A 516 20.21 -2.13 -12.00
C SER A 516 21.26 -1.06 -12.29
N TYR A 517 21.63 -0.24 -11.30
CA TYR A 517 22.70 0.74 -11.45
C TYR A 517 24.04 0.06 -11.82
N MET A 518 24.33 -1.09 -11.20
CA MET A 518 25.51 -1.91 -11.49
C MET A 518 25.44 -2.67 -12.83
N ASN A 519 24.41 -2.44 -13.65
CA ASN A 519 24.41 -2.90 -15.04
C ASN A 519 24.91 -1.83 -16.03
N ASN A 520 24.96 -0.54 -15.63
CA ASN A 520 25.56 0.51 -16.46
C ASN A 520 27.07 0.23 -16.69
N PRO A 521 27.68 0.66 -17.81
CA PRO A 521 29.09 0.37 -18.12
C PRO A 521 30.04 0.76 -16.99
N GLU A 522 31.00 -0.12 -16.67
CA GLU A 522 31.93 0.09 -15.55
C GLU A 522 32.75 1.38 -15.71
N GLU A 523 33.22 1.67 -16.94
CA GLU A 523 33.95 2.89 -17.25
C GLU A 523 33.11 4.16 -16.97
N GLU A 524 31.79 4.11 -17.22
CA GLU A 524 30.89 5.22 -16.89
C GLU A 524 30.69 5.34 -15.38
N ARG A 525 30.48 4.23 -14.68
CA ARG A 525 30.27 4.24 -13.21
C ARG A 525 31.49 4.76 -12.47
N ASN A 526 32.70 4.42 -12.91
CA ASN A 526 33.96 4.85 -12.29
C ASN A 526 34.20 6.37 -12.36
N ARG A 527 33.39 7.11 -13.13
CA ARG A 527 33.39 8.58 -13.15
C ARG A 527 32.67 9.21 -11.95
N TYR A 528 31.94 8.41 -11.17
CA TYR A 528 31.10 8.89 -10.06
C TYR A 528 31.41 8.13 -8.77
N GLU A 529 31.50 8.87 -7.66
CA GLU A 529 31.80 8.30 -6.34
C GLU A 529 30.63 7.50 -5.75
N PHE A 530 29.38 7.91 -6.04
CA PHE A 530 28.17 7.34 -5.44
C PHE A 530 27.22 6.75 -6.48
N THR A 531 26.42 5.76 -6.06
CA THR A 531 25.33 5.15 -6.85
C THR A 531 24.05 5.99 -6.88
N THR A 532 24.02 7.10 -6.15
CA THR A 532 22.95 8.11 -6.15
C THR A 532 23.56 9.46 -6.47
N ASP A 533 22.74 10.40 -6.96
CA ASP A 533 23.21 11.78 -7.06
C ASP A 533 23.19 12.46 -5.70
N LYS A 534 24.38 12.82 -5.22
CA LYS A 534 24.57 13.55 -3.95
C LYS A 534 24.61 15.05 -4.15
N GLN A 535 24.62 15.55 -5.38
CA GLN A 535 24.68 16.98 -5.65
C GLN A 535 23.33 17.63 -5.35
N ILE A 536 23.30 18.57 -4.41
CA ILE A 536 22.22 19.54 -4.25
C ILE A 536 22.63 20.84 -4.93
N VAL A 537 21.76 21.37 -5.77
CA VAL A 537 21.94 22.66 -6.45
C VAL A 537 20.92 23.64 -5.91
N ILE A 538 21.33 24.88 -5.68
CA ILE A 538 20.45 25.96 -5.28
C ILE A 538 20.55 27.15 -6.22
N MET A 539 19.42 27.84 -6.37
CA MET A 539 19.29 29.14 -6.99
C MET A 539 18.72 30.11 -5.95
N LYS A 540 19.53 31.08 -5.56
CA LYS A 540 19.21 32.13 -4.59
C LYS A 540 18.74 33.36 -5.33
N PHE A 541 17.62 33.94 -4.90
CA PHE A 541 17.08 35.18 -5.41
C PHE A 541 17.23 36.27 -4.36
N THR A 542 17.79 37.41 -4.74
CA THR A 542 17.88 38.60 -3.89
C THR A 542 17.30 39.80 -4.60
N ASP A 543 16.82 40.78 -3.84
CA ASP A 543 16.61 42.11 -4.39
C ASP A 543 17.94 42.87 -4.53
N LEU A 544 17.87 44.16 -4.89
CA LEU A 544 19.05 45.02 -5.04
C LEU A 544 19.71 45.40 -3.72
N ASP A 545 18.96 45.37 -2.61
CA ASP A 545 19.47 45.67 -1.27
C ASP A 545 20.21 44.46 -0.67
N GLY A 546 20.11 43.30 -1.34
CA GLY A 546 20.77 42.04 -0.94
C GLY A 546 19.91 41.20 -0.01
N ASP A 547 18.68 41.63 0.27
CA ASP A 547 17.72 40.89 1.06
C ASP A 547 17.24 39.67 0.27
N GLY A 548 17.20 38.53 0.94
CA GLY A 548 16.78 37.27 0.36
C GLY A 548 15.30 37.31 -0.01
N MET A 549 14.97 37.11 -1.29
CA MET A 549 13.58 36.99 -1.76
C MET A 549 13.12 35.54 -1.77
N GLY A 550 14.01 34.60 -2.07
CA GLY A 550 13.65 33.20 -2.13
C GLY A 550 14.79 32.28 -2.53
N LEU A 551 14.47 31.00 -2.54
CA LEU A 551 15.37 29.90 -2.86
C LEU A 551 14.64 28.87 -3.71
N LEU A 552 15.26 28.39 -4.77
CA LEU A 552 14.86 27.18 -5.48
C LEU A 552 15.99 26.16 -5.41
N SER A 553 15.71 24.92 -5.01
CA SER A 553 16.70 23.85 -4.85
C SER A 553 16.30 22.58 -5.57
N TRP A 554 17.28 21.86 -6.11
CA TRP A 554 17.10 20.53 -6.70
C TRP A 554 17.99 19.51 -5.98
N PHE A 555 17.37 18.41 -5.55
CA PHE A 555 18.06 17.26 -4.98
C PHE A 555 17.32 15.97 -5.35
N ALA A 556 18.08 14.90 -5.60
CA ALA A 556 17.52 13.62 -6.06
C ALA A 556 17.14 12.72 -4.88
N VAL A 557 15.92 12.83 -4.37
CA VAL A 557 15.37 11.92 -3.34
C VAL A 557 13.85 11.81 -3.48
N HIS A 558 13.30 10.61 -3.34
CA HIS A 558 11.84 10.39 -3.25
C HIS A 558 11.27 10.99 -1.96
N PRO A 559 10.15 11.73 -2.02
CA PRO A 559 9.36 12.09 -0.85
C PRO A 559 8.38 10.97 -0.46
N VAL A 560 8.98 9.88 0.06
CA VAL A 560 8.31 8.67 0.55
C VAL A 560 8.77 8.33 1.98
N SER A 561 9.23 9.33 2.74
CA SER A 561 9.52 9.12 4.16
C SER A 561 8.21 8.82 4.92
N MET A 562 7.09 9.37 4.47
CA MET A 562 5.75 9.00 4.87
C MET A 562 5.27 7.75 4.09
N ASN A 563 5.37 6.57 4.71
CA ASN A 563 4.91 5.28 4.15
C ASN A 563 3.37 5.13 3.99
N ASN A 564 2.87 3.97 3.51
CA ASN A 564 1.46 3.73 3.08
C ASN A 564 0.50 3.70 4.24
N THR A 565 1.01 3.46 5.43
CA THR A 565 0.19 3.41 6.63
C THR A 565 -0.30 4.82 6.98
N ASN A 566 0.38 5.87 6.49
CA ASN A 566 -0.04 7.25 6.63
C ASN A 566 -1.39 7.50 5.94
N ARG A 567 -2.27 8.21 6.65
CA ARG A 567 -3.56 8.70 6.16
C ARG A 567 -3.72 10.21 6.28
N MET A 568 -2.66 10.94 6.61
CA MET A 568 -2.68 12.40 6.69
C MET A 568 -2.07 13.03 5.45
N ILE A 569 -2.64 14.15 5.02
CA ILE A 569 -2.02 14.97 3.98
C ILE A 569 -0.68 15.51 4.49
N SER A 570 0.39 15.36 3.71
CA SER A 570 1.72 15.86 4.04
C SER A 570 2.53 16.17 2.78
N SER A 571 3.38 17.18 2.86
CA SER A 571 4.35 17.55 1.82
C SER A 571 5.65 16.73 1.90
N ASP A 572 5.75 15.79 2.84
CA ASP A 572 6.88 14.87 3.04
C ASP A 572 8.23 15.61 3.22
N ASN A 573 9.37 14.99 2.90
CA ASN A 573 10.70 15.45 3.25
C ASN A 573 11.15 16.73 2.50
N LEU A 574 10.89 16.86 1.20
CA LEU A 574 11.13 18.08 0.42
C LEU A 574 10.25 19.24 0.90
N GLY A 575 9.00 18.93 1.27
CA GLY A 575 8.09 19.90 1.85
C GLY A 575 8.54 20.37 3.24
N TYR A 576 9.05 19.47 4.09
CA TYR A 576 9.65 19.86 5.37
C TYR A 576 10.88 20.76 5.17
N ALA A 577 11.75 20.44 4.21
CA ALA A 577 12.91 21.29 3.91
C ALA A 577 12.48 22.71 3.48
N SER A 578 11.41 22.81 2.68
CA SER A 578 10.78 24.08 2.29
C SER A 578 10.22 24.81 3.51
N TYR A 579 9.44 24.12 4.35
CA TYR A 579 8.87 24.63 5.60
C TYR A 579 9.94 25.19 6.54
N ALA A 580 11.00 24.43 6.81
CA ALA A 580 12.05 24.83 7.75
C ALA A 580 12.78 26.10 7.29
N PHE A 581 13.05 26.22 5.98
CA PHE A 581 13.70 27.39 5.43
C PHE A 581 12.77 28.62 5.44
N GLU A 582 11.51 28.46 5.03
CA GLU A 582 10.51 29.52 5.06
C GLU A 582 10.29 30.03 6.49
N GLN A 583 10.16 29.14 7.47
CA GLN A 583 9.99 29.53 8.88
C GLN A 583 11.20 30.27 9.46
N GLU A 584 12.42 29.91 9.04
CA GLU A 584 13.62 30.66 9.48
C GLU A 584 13.63 32.08 8.90
N LYS A 585 13.27 32.24 7.62
CA LYS A 585 13.36 33.53 6.92
C LYS A 585 12.16 34.44 7.19
N ASN A 586 10.98 33.87 7.39
CA ASN A 586 9.74 34.59 7.66
C ASN A 586 9.50 34.69 9.17
N ILE A 587 10.44 35.30 9.90
CA ILE A 587 10.34 35.48 11.35
C ILE A 587 9.06 36.27 11.69
N GLY A 588 8.25 35.73 12.60
CA GLY A 588 6.99 36.33 13.03
C GLY A 588 5.78 35.99 12.14
N PHE A 589 5.95 35.20 11.08
CA PHE A 589 4.84 34.69 10.28
C PHE A 589 4.49 33.25 10.64
N LEU A 590 3.21 32.91 10.50
CA LEU A 590 2.74 31.53 10.59
C LEU A 590 3.17 30.72 9.35
N PRO A 591 3.31 29.39 9.48
CA PRO A 591 3.56 28.52 8.34
C PRO A 591 2.59 28.74 7.19
N GLY A 592 3.15 28.87 5.97
CA GLY A 592 2.41 29.19 4.76
C GLY A 592 2.18 30.69 4.52
N GLN A 593 2.72 31.56 5.39
CA GLN A 593 2.71 33.01 5.24
C GLN A 593 4.15 33.56 5.15
N GLY A 594 4.25 34.87 4.93
CA GLY A 594 5.51 35.59 4.83
C GLY A 594 6.00 35.79 3.38
N PRO A 595 6.94 36.73 3.18
CA PRO A 595 7.38 37.13 1.84
C PRO A 595 8.43 36.19 1.23
N PHE A 596 9.24 35.49 2.04
CA PHE A 596 10.29 34.59 1.54
C PHE A 596 9.68 33.26 1.09
N VAL A 597 10.11 32.77 -0.09
CA VAL A 597 9.65 31.49 -0.65
C VAL A 597 10.83 30.54 -0.83
N ALA A 598 10.73 29.33 -0.27
CA ALA A 598 11.75 28.29 -0.43
C ALA A 598 11.15 27.07 -1.12
N GLY A 599 11.52 26.82 -2.37
CA GLY A 599 11.07 25.67 -3.15
C GLY A 599 12.14 24.59 -3.21
N PHE A 600 11.85 23.39 -2.71
CA PHE A 600 12.64 22.19 -2.98
C PHE A 600 11.94 21.38 -4.08
N SER A 601 12.56 21.30 -5.24
CA SER A 601 12.06 20.62 -6.44
C SER A 601 12.65 19.22 -6.56
N SER A 602 11.88 18.33 -7.18
CA SER A 602 12.36 17.01 -7.60
C SER A 602 13.45 17.13 -8.67
N SER A 603 14.35 16.15 -8.70
CA SER A 603 15.41 15.96 -9.70
C SER A 603 15.25 14.59 -10.38
N ASN A 604 16.35 13.93 -10.75
CA ASN A 604 16.44 12.54 -11.19
C ASN A 604 16.34 11.54 -10.02
N LEU A 605 15.18 11.51 -9.36
CA LEU A 605 14.94 10.73 -8.14
C LEU A 605 14.54 9.27 -8.36
N GLY A 606 14.41 8.78 -9.59
CA GLY A 606 13.72 7.52 -9.93
C GLY A 606 14.15 6.25 -9.16
N ASP A 607 15.42 6.16 -8.76
CA ASP A 607 15.98 5.05 -7.98
C ASP A 607 16.53 5.49 -6.62
N SER A 608 16.11 6.66 -6.11
CA SER A 608 16.70 7.33 -4.95
C SER A 608 15.74 7.43 -3.76
N SER A 609 15.87 6.52 -2.80
CA SER A 609 15.00 6.43 -1.61
C SER A 609 15.52 7.27 -0.43
N PRO A 610 14.65 7.91 0.37
CA PRO A 610 15.02 8.56 1.63
C PRO A 610 15.22 7.57 2.79
N ASN A 611 14.88 6.29 2.59
CA ASN A 611 14.91 5.26 3.61
C ASN A 611 16.32 4.66 3.78
N ILE A 612 17.22 5.50 4.29
CA ILE A 612 18.67 5.26 4.29
C ILE A 612 19.17 4.13 5.21
N ARG A 613 18.33 3.58 6.10
CA ARG A 613 18.70 2.35 6.83
C ARG A 613 18.70 1.12 5.93
N GLY A 614 18.13 1.25 4.73
CA GLY A 614 18.11 0.22 3.71
C GLY A 614 17.06 -0.86 3.95
N PRO A 615 16.89 -1.76 2.97
CA PRO A 615 15.83 -2.77 2.97
C PRO A 615 16.19 -3.96 3.85
N VAL A 616 15.28 -4.29 4.78
CA VAL A 616 15.37 -5.48 5.65
C VAL A 616 14.06 -6.25 5.65
N CYS A 617 14.15 -7.52 6.00
CA CYS A 617 13.02 -8.39 6.21
C CYS A 617 12.39 -8.09 7.57
N VAL A 618 11.23 -7.44 7.60
CA VAL A 618 10.60 -6.94 8.84
C VAL A 618 10.28 -8.04 9.86
N ASN A 619 10.18 -9.28 9.41
CA ASN A 619 9.90 -10.46 10.21
C ASN A 619 11.16 -11.14 10.79
N THR A 620 12.29 -11.11 10.08
CA THR A 620 13.53 -11.82 10.50
C THR A 620 14.67 -10.88 10.88
N GLY A 621 14.62 -9.61 10.45
CA GLY A 621 15.72 -8.64 10.57
C GLY A 621 16.84 -8.83 9.55
N GLU A 622 16.76 -9.84 8.69
CA GLU A 622 17.78 -10.13 7.67
C GLU A 622 17.76 -9.11 6.53
N LYS A 623 18.86 -9.03 5.77
CA LYS A 623 18.89 -8.22 4.54
C LYS A 623 18.00 -8.86 3.49
N CYS A 624 17.26 -8.02 2.76
CA CYS A 624 16.49 -8.51 1.62
C CYS A 624 17.38 -9.07 0.50
N ASP A 625 16.80 -9.94 -0.32
CA ASP A 625 17.42 -10.37 -1.57
C ASP A 625 17.79 -9.18 -2.46
N TYR A 626 19.01 -9.21 -2.97
CA TYR A 626 19.64 -8.08 -3.65
C TYR A 626 19.00 -7.76 -5.01
N LEU A 627 18.58 -8.78 -5.77
CA LEU A 627 18.03 -8.62 -7.11
C LEU A 627 16.51 -8.45 -7.09
N ASN A 628 15.81 -9.22 -6.27
CA ASN A 628 14.36 -9.33 -6.30
C ASN A 628 13.67 -8.46 -5.24
N SER A 629 14.43 -7.93 -4.28
CA SER A 629 13.91 -7.21 -3.11
C SER A 629 12.81 -8.00 -2.40
N SER A 630 13.15 -9.23 -2.05
CA SER A 630 12.25 -10.18 -1.41
C SER A 630 12.91 -10.85 -0.21
N CYS A 631 12.08 -11.39 0.68
CA CYS A 631 12.52 -12.11 1.87
C CYS A 631 12.21 -13.60 1.74
N PRO A 632 13.07 -14.50 2.24
CA PRO A 632 12.81 -15.95 2.25
C PRO A 632 11.48 -16.30 2.93
N VAL A 633 11.13 -15.55 3.99
CA VAL A 633 9.86 -15.63 4.68
C VAL A 633 9.10 -14.33 4.46
N GLY A 634 7.83 -14.39 4.04
CA GLY A 634 6.99 -13.21 3.78
C GLY A 634 7.19 -12.55 2.41
N GLY A 635 8.13 -13.04 1.59
CA GLY A 635 8.32 -12.59 0.21
C GLY A 635 8.66 -11.10 0.11
N LYS A 636 8.26 -10.47 -1.00
CA LYS A 636 8.52 -9.03 -1.21
C LYS A 636 7.85 -8.10 -0.20
N LYS A 637 6.69 -8.46 0.35
CA LYS A 637 5.95 -7.61 1.29
C LYS A 637 6.68 -7.45 2.63
N ALA A 638 7.47 -8.46 3.00
CA ALA A 638 8.30 -8.40 4.19
C ALA A 638 9.57 -7.56 3.96
N CYS A 639 9.95 -7.28 2.71
CA CYS A 639 11.13 -6.48 2.42
C CYS A 639 10.79 -4.98 2.41
N ILE A 640 11.17 -4.27 3.47
CA ILE A 640 10.86 -2.84 3.63
C ILE A 640 12.13 -2.08 3.98
N ALA A 641 12.32 -0.91 3.35
CA ALA A 641 13.37 0.02 3.71
C ALA A 641 12.88 1.00 4.77
N PHE A 642 13.75 1.32 5.74
CA PHE A 642 13.41 2.22 6.84
C PHE A 642 14.17 3.55 6.78
N GLY A 643 13.48 4.62 7.16
CA GLY A 643 14.09 5.93 7.39
C GLY A 643 14.95 5.98 8.65
N PRO A 644 15.69 7.08 8.85
CA PRO A 644 16.65 7.23 9.95
C PRO A 644 16.02 7.54 11.32
N GLY A 645 14.72 7.86 11.39
CA GLY A 645 14.02 8.20 12.63
C GLY A 645 13.45 6.98 13.38
N GLU A 646 12.86 7.22 14.55
CA GLU A 646 12.10 6.21 15.29
C GLU A 646 10.76 5.89 14.61
N ASP A 647 10.15 6.90 13.98
CA ASP A 647 8.93 6.76 13.19
C ASP A 647 9.06 7.45 11.82
N MET A 648 7.96 7.42 11.06
CA MET A 648 7.89 8.04 9.73
C MET A 648 7.94 9.58 9.78
N PHE A 649 7.38 10.21 10.81
CA PHE A 649 7.37 11.67 10.95
C PHE A 649 8.77 12.17 11.26
N GLU A 650 9.46 11.50 12.17
CA GLU A 650 10.84 11.80 12.50
C GLU A 650 11.78 11.50 11.33
N SER A 651 11.58 10.38 10.63
CA SER A 651 12.34 10.08 9.41
C SER A 651 12.17 11.19 8.37
N THR A 652 10.94 11.66 8.16
CA THR A 652 10.63 12.76 7.24
C THR A 652 11.31 14.06 7.68
N ARG A 653 11.25 14.38 8.98
CA ARG A 653 11.91 15.54 9.58
C ARG A 653 13.43 15.48 9.40
N ILE A 654 14.08 14.36 9.73
CA ILE A 654 15.54 14.21 9.64
C ILE A 654 16.03 14.40 8.20
N ILE A 655 15.41 13.73 7.24
CA ILE A 655 15.79 13.83 5.82
C ILE A 655 15.56 15.25 5.30
N GLY A 656 14.41 15.86 5.61
CA GLY A 656 14.12 17.25 5.25
C GLY A 656 15.06 18.26 5.91
N GLU A 657 15.39 18.08 7.19
CA GLU A 657 16.30 18.94 7.95
C GLU A 657 17.72 18.90 7.36
N ASN A 658 18.20 17.73 6.94
CA ASN A 658 19.50 17.59 6.28
C ASN A 658 19.56 18.42 4.98
N MET A 659 18.51 18.34 4.16
CA MET A 659 18.38 19.14 2.94
C MET A 659 18.32 20.63 3.24
N TYR A 660 17.51 21.05 4.21
CA TYR A 660 17.41 22.45 4.64
C TYR A 660 18.77 22.99 5.13
N LYS A 661 19.46 22.27 6.02
CA LYS A 661 20.77 22.69 6.55
C LYS A 661 21.79 22.86 5.43
N LYS A 662 21.85 21.91 4.48
CA LYS A 662 22.78 22.01 3.36
C LYS A 662 22.42 23.16 2.42
N ALA A 663 21.14 23.33 2.11
CA ALA A 663 20.67 24.44 1.30
C ALA A 663 20.97 25.80 1.95
N LYS A 664 20.83 25.91 3.28
CA LYS A 664 21.15 27.11 4.07
C LYS A 664 22.64 27.47 4.03
N GLU A 665 23.49 26.46 4.18
CA GLU A 665 24.95 26.61 4.03
C GLU A 665 25.29 27.17 2.64
N LEU A 666 24.72 26.57 1.59
CA LEU A 666 24.94 26.99 0.21
C LEU A 666 24.37 28.37 -0.07
N TYR A 667 23.19 28.70 0.47
CA TYR A 667 22.53 29.99 0.30
C TYR A 667 23.36 31.13 0.88
N SER A 668 24.00 30.87 2.02
CA SER A 668 24.84 31.85 2.73
C SER A 668 26.19 32.05 2.03
N SER A 669 26.72 31.01 1.39
CA SER A 669 28.02 31.02 0.69
C SER A 669 27.93 31.25 -0.83
N ALA A 670 26.73 31.44 -1.39
CA ALA A 670 26.53 31.64 -2.82
C ALA A 670 27.14 32.97 -3.29
N THR A 671 28.18 32.90 -4.12
CA THR A 671 28.89 34.05 -4.70
C THR A 671 28.82 34.11 -6.22
N GLN A 672 28.50 33.00 -6.89
CA GLN A 672 28.41 32.94 -8.34
C GLN A 672 27.08 33.55 -8.81
N GLU A 673 27.12 34.78 -9.34
CA GLU A 673 25.97 35.45 -9.94
C GLU A 673 25.68 34.88 -11.34
N LEU A 674 24.40 34.63 -11.63
CA LEU A 674 23.93 34.22 -12.95
C LEU A 674 23.68 35.46 -13.81
N HIS A 675 24.42 35.57 -14.91
CA HIS A 675 24.25 36.62 -15.91
C HIS A 675 23.84 36.03 -17.26
N GLY A 676 23.11 36.81 -18.05
CA GLY A 676 22.75 36.48 -19.42
C GLY A 676 21.24 36.48 -19.67
N PRO A 677 20.84 36.30 -20.93
CA PRO A 677 19.43 36.27 -21.34
C PRO A 677 18.71 35.02 -20.86
N VAL A 678 17.38 35.07 -20.92
CA VAL A 678 16.50 33.93 -20.68
C VAL A 678 16.07 33.31 -22.01
N TYR A 679 16.17 31.98 -22.13
CA TYR A 679 15.65 31.24 -23.29
C TYR A 679 14.72 30.11 -22.87
N THR A 680 13.83 29.74 -23.78
CA THR A 680 12.86 28.67 -23.61
C THR A 680 12.74 27.89 -24.90
N ALA A 681 12.71 26.57 -24.81
CA ALA A 681 12.39 25.70 -25.93
C ALA A 681 11.46 24.59 -25.44
N HIS A 682 10.39 24.35 -26.18
CA HIS A 682 9.35 23.37 -25.86
C HIS A 682 8.89 22.67 -27.14
N GLN A 683 8.61 21.38 -27.02
CA GLN A 683 7.95 20.60 -28.06
C GLN A 683 7.00 19.58 -27.42
N TRP A 684 5.92 19.28 -28.13
CA TRP A 684 5.20 18.04 -27.91
C TRP A 684 5.77 16.93 -28.78
N VAL A 685 5.94 15.76 -28.20
CA VAL A 685 6.58 14.62 -28.86
C VAL A 685 5.65 13.42 -28.75
N ASN A 686 5.41 12.73 -29.87
CA ASN A 686 4.71 11.46 -29.84
C ASN A 686 5.68 10.35 -29.48
N MET A 687 5.78 10.01 -28.19
CA MET A 687 6.76 9.05 -27.68
C MET A 687 6.47 7.58 -28.06
N THR A 688 5.37 7.29 -28.75
CA THR A 688 5.03 5.91 -29.17
C THR A 688 5.75 5.45 -30.45
N ASP A 689 6.42 6.36 -31.16
CA ASP A 689 7.03 6.12 -32.46
C ASP A 689 8.22 7.06 -32.72
N GLU A 690 9.14 7.14 -31.76
CA GLU A 690 10.33 7.96 -31.88
C GLU A 690 11.51 7.14 -32.37
N THR A 691 12.01 7.47 -33.57
CA THR A 691 13.23 6.88 -34.13
C THR A 691 14.47 7.49 -33.50
N VAL A 692 15.35 6.64 -33.00
CA VAL A 692 16.62 6.99 -32.35
C VAL A 692 17.79 6.43 -33.16
N PRO A 693 18.58 7.26 -33.86
CA PRO A 693 19.78 6.82 -34.56
C PRO A 693 20.95 6.71 -33.58
N PHE A 694 21.56 5.52 -33.53
CA PHE A 694 22.80 5.31 -32.76
C PHE A 694 24.05 5.58 -33.61
N ASN A 695 24.00 5.21 -34.88
CA ASN A 695 25.01 5.51 -35.89
C ASN A 695 24.36 5.56 -37.28
N SER A 696 25.16 5.70 -38.35
CA SER A 696 24.63 5.82 -39.72
C SER A 696 23.90 4.57 -40.23
N THR A 697 24.08 3.41 -39.60
CA THR A 697 23.53 2.11 -40.04
C THR A 697 22.57 1.47 -39.04
N HIS A 698 22.53 1.94 -37.80
CA HIS A 698 21.72 1.37 -36.73
C HIS A 698 20.80 2.43 -36.11
N THR A 699 19.51 2.15 -36.20
CA THR A 699 18.43 2.96 -35.62
C THR A 699 17.56 2.06 -34.76
N ALA A 700 17.10 2.57 -33.63
CA ALA A 700 16.04 1.95 -32.83
C ALA A 700 14.80 2.84 -32.81
N ARG A 701 13.74 2.34 -32.17
CA ARG A 701 12.46 3.02 -32.07
C ARG A 701 11.91 2.86 -30.65
N THR A 702 11.17 3.85 -30.17
CA THR A 702 10.36 3.71 -28.95
C THR A 702 9.10 2.89 -29.21
N CYS A 703 8.46 2.44 -28.12
CA CYS A 703 7.31 1.56 -28.17
C CYS A 703 6.04 2.28 -27.72
N LYS A 704 4.87 1.71 -28.06
CA LYS A 704 3.61 2.06 -27.40
C LYS A 704 3.73 1.80 -25.89
N PRO A 705 3.08 2.59 -25.02
CA PRO A 705 3.31 2.48 -23.59
C PRO A 705 2.90 1.11 -23.03
N ALA A 706 3.78 0.45 -22.29
CA ALA A 706 3.48 -0.80 -21.58
C ALA A 706 4.20 -0.91 -20.23
N LEU A 707 3.51 -1.50 -19.25
CA LEU A 707 4.02 -1.80 -17.91
C LEU A 707 4.38 -3.28 -17.79
N GLY A 708 5.54 -3.57 -17.18
CA GLY A 708 6.02 -4.95 -17.00
C GLY A 708 5.48 -5.63 -15.75
N HIS A 709 5.73 -6.93 -15.57
CA HIS A 709 5.33 -7.67 -14.36
C HIS A 709 5.87 -7.04 -13.07
N SER A 710 7.14 -6.63 -13.05
CA SER A 710 7.75 -5.98 -11.88
C SER A 710 7.12 -4.62 -11.50
N PHE A 711 6.27 -4.02 -12.34
CA PHE A 711 5.47 -2.86 -11.91
C PHE A 711 4.55 -3.24 -10.73
N ALA A 712 3.93 -4.42 -10.77
CA ALA A 712 3.09 -4.89 -9.69
C ALA A 712 3.89 -5.34 -8.45
N ALA A 713 5.22 -5.48 -8.57
CA ALA A 713 6.08 -5.77 -7.44
C ALA A 713 6.14 -4.61 -6.42
N GLY A 714 5.99 -3.36 -6.88
CA GLY A 714 6.30 -2.17 -6.09
C GLY A 714 7.79 -2.11 -5.74
N THR A 715 8.15 -1.31 -4.73
CA THR A 715 9.54 -1.11 -4.30
C THR A 715 9.72 -1.41 -2.82
N THR A 716 10.95 -1.29 -2.32
CA THR A 716 11.26 -1.39 -0.89
C THR A 716 10.68 -0.23 -0.07
N ASP A 717 10.31 0.88 -0.70
CA ASP A 717 9.64 2.02 -0.07
C ASP A 717 8.12 1.80 0.06
N GLY A 718 7.58 0.90 -0.76
CA GLY A 718 6.17 0.53 -0.79
C GLY A 718 5.95 -0.69 -1.67
N GLY A 719 5.88 -1.86 -1.02
CA GLY A 719 5.67 -3.12 -1.72
C GLY A 719 4.29 -3.18 -2.38
N GLY A 720 4.24 -3.70 -3.61
CA GLY A 720 3.01 -3.91 -4.36
C GLY A 720 2.19 -5.09 -3.84
N GLU A 721 1.06 -5.36 -4.50
CA GLU A 721 0.20 -6.51 -4.18
C GLU A 721 0.61 -7.76 -4.97
N PHE A 722 0.10 -8.93 -4.57
CA PHE A 722 0.41 -10.25 -5.17
C PHE A 722 1.90 -10.67 -5.11
N ASP A 723 2.24 -11.86 -5.63
CA ASP A 723 3.60 -12.45 -5.53
C ASP A 723 4.58 -11.99 -6.62
N PHE A 724 4.30 -10.86 -7.29
CA PHE A 724 5.26 -10.27 -8.22
C PHE A 724 6.52 -9.84 -7.48
N THR A 725 7.67 -10.28 -7.97
CA THR A 725 9.00 -9.85 -7.55
C THR A 725 9.56 -8.84 -8.53
N GLN A 726 10.51 -8.02 -8.08
CA GLN A 726 11.29 -7.21 -9.01
C GLN A 726 12.28 -8.09 -9.77
N GLY A 727 12.75 -7.65 -10.92
CA GLY A 727 13.77 -8.36 -11.69
C GLY A 727 13.22 -9.42 -12.66
N ASP A 728 11.90 -9.47 -12.87
CA ASP A 728 11.27 -10.47 -13.73
C ASP A 728 11.42 -10.11 -15.23
N THR A 729 12.09 -10.98 -15.98
CA THR A 729 12.29 -10.89 -17.44
C THR A 729 11.50 -11.93 -18.23
N ASP A 730 10.97 -12.96 -17.57
CA ASP A 730 10.37 -14.13 -18.24
C ASP A 730 8.84 -14.07 -18.21
N GLY A 731 8.27 -13.38 -17.23
CA GLY A 731 6.84 -13.31 -16.99
C GLY A 731 6.30 -14.57 -16.31
N ASP A 732 4.98 -14.60 -16.12
CA ASP A 732 4.27 -15.68 -15.46
C ASP A 732 3.06 -16.10 -16.32
N PRO A 733 3.01 -17.35 -16.83
CA PRO A 733 1.95 -17.82 -17.72
C PRO A 733 0.54 -17.69 -17.14
N PHE A 734 0.40 -17.74 -15.80
CA PHE A 734 -0.87 -17.58 -15.14
C PHE A 734 -1.34 -16.12 -15.22
N TRP A 735 -0.47 -15.15 -14.93
CA TRP A 735 -0.79 -13.73 -15.06
C TRP A 735 -0.97 -13.28 -16.50
N ASP A 736 -0.19 -13.83 -17.43
CA ASP A 736 -0.34 -13.57 -18.86
C ASP A 736 -1.69 -14.07 -19.38
N GLY A 737 -2.13 -15.27 -18.96
CA GLY A 737 -3.45 -15.80 -19.31
C GLY A 737 -4.61 -14.96 -18.74
N ILE A 738 -4.46 -14.42 -17.52
CA ILE A 738 -5.44 -13.51 -16.92
C ILE A 738 -5.50 -12.17 -17.68
N ARG A 739 -4.34 -11.58 -17.99
CA ARG A 739 -4.24 -10.37 -18.80
C ARG A 739 -4.95 -10.56 -20.13
N ASP A 740 -4.62 -11.63 -20.86
CA ASP A 740 -5.15 -11.89 -22.20
C ASP A 740 -6.67 -12.09 -22.19
N ALA A 741 -7.19 -12.77 -21.16
CA ALA A 741 -8.62 -13.01 -21.01
C ALA A 741 -9.43 -11.76 -20.61
N ILE A 742 -8.84 -10.83 -19.86
CA ILE A 742 -9.56 -9.67 -19.28
C ILE A 742 -9.33 -8.39 -20.07
N LEU A 743 -8.09 -8.15 -20.51
CA LEU A 743 -7.62 -6.89 -21.08
C LEU A 743 -7.20 -7.02 -22.55
N GLY A 744 -7.09 -8.24 -23.06
CA GLY A 744 -6.59 -8.55 -24.41
C GLY A 744 -5.08 -8.79 -24.42
N ALA A 745 -4.64 -9.62 -25.36
CA ALA A 745 -3.23 -9.95 -25.53
C ALA A 745 -2.45 -8.79 -26.20
N PRO A 746 -1.24 -8.46 -25.72
CA PRO A 746 -0.39 -7.48 -26.37
C PRO A 746 -0.04 -7.92 -27.80
N SER A 747 0.05 -6.95 -28.73
CA SER A 747 0.46 -7.29 -30.10
C SER A 747 1.90 -7.80 -30.17
N ASN A 748 2.20 -8.64 -31.16
CA ASN A 748 3.56 -9.16 -31.38
C ASN A 748 4.59 -8.04 -31.57
N GLU A 749 4.19 -6.91 -32.18
CA GLU A 749 5.04 -5.74 -32.34
C GLU A 749 5.37 -5.10 -30.98
N THR A 750 4.37 -4.92 -30.12
CA THR A 750 4.56 -4.37 -28.78
C THR A 750 5.42 -5.30 -27.92
N VAL A 751 5.20 -6.61 -27.97
CA VAL A 751 6.05 -7.59 -27.26
C VAL A 751 7.50 -7.49 -27.72
N ALA A 752 7.76 -7.55 -29.03
CA ALA A 752 9.12 -7.51 -29.58
C ALA A 752 9.82 -6.17 -29.29
N CYS A 753 9.09 -5.04 -29.36
CA CYS A 753 9.66 -3.72 -29.06
C CYS A 753 10.07 -3.59 -27.59
N HIS A 754 9.35 -4.27 -26.69
CA HIS A 754 9.56 -4.14 -25.25
C HIS A 754 10.60 -5.09 -24.65
N GLU A 755 11.10 -6.07 -25.41
CA GLU A 755 12.07 -7.04 -24.89
C GLU A 755 13.23 -6.36 -24.12
N PRO A 756 13.64 -6.90 -22.96
CA PRO A 756 13.20 -8.15 -22.31
C PRO A 756 12.03 -7.97 -21.33
N LYS A 757 11.23 -6.89 -21.42
CA LYS A 757 10.12 -6.65 -20.47
C LYS A 757 8.97 -7.65 -20.71
N PRO A 758 8.60 -8.48 -19.71
CA PRO A 758 7.35 -9.22 -19.76
C PRO A 758 6.20 -8.26 -19.48
N ILE A 759 5.33 -8.04 -20.47
CA ILE A 759 4.27 -7.02 -20.39
C ILE A 759 3.14 -7.49 -19.47
N LEU A 760 2.85 -6.75 -18.39
CA LEU A 760 1.65 -6.97 -17.59
C LEU A 760 0.45 -6.18 -18.13
N PHE A 761 0.67 -4.93 -18.56
CA PHE A 761 -0.38 -4.07 -19.12
C PHE A 761 0.10 -3.41 -20.42
N SER A 762 -0.56 -3.73 -21.54
CA SER A 762 -0.31 -3.11 -22.86
C SER A 762 -1.06 -1.77 -22.98
N THR A 763 -0.75 -0.82 -22.10
CA THR A 763 -1.56 0.40 -21.91
C THR A 763 -1.71 1.29 -23.15
N GLY A 764 -0.80 1.20 -24.12
CA GLY A 764 -0.88 1.91 -25.40
C GLY A 764 -1.78 1.25 -26.44
N GLU A 765 -2.32 0.08 -26.12
CA GLU A 765 -3.32 -0.66 -26.91
C GLU A 765 -4.66 -0.74 -26.14
N MET A 766 -4.77 -0.03 -25.01
CA MET A 766 -5.92 -0.02 -24.12
C MET A 766 -6.58 1.37 -24.14
N ASP A 767 -7.65 1.50 -24.92
CA ASP A 767 -8.33 2.78 -25.14
C ASP A 767 -9.72 2.91 -24.48
N SER A 768 -10.17 1.87 -23.77
CA SER A 768 -11.48 1.85 -23.10
C SER A 768 -11.37 1.98 -21.57
N PRO A 769 -12.16 2.85 -20.90
CA PRO A 769 -13.10 3.82 -21.48
C PRO A 769 -12.42 5.02 -22.16
N LEU A 770 -11.16 5.28 -21.81
CA LEU A 770 -10.28 6.29 -22.38
C LEU A 770 -8.85 5.70 -22.46
N PRO A 771 -7.93 6.28 -23.25
CA PRO A 771 -6.53 5.86 -23.28
C PRO A 771 -5.93 5.74 -21.87
N TRP A 772 -5.23 4.62 -21.62
CA TRP A 772 -4.70 4.32 -20.29
C TRP A 772 -3.41 5.08 -19.97
N HIS A 773 -2.60 5.37 -20.99
CA HIS A 773 -1.38 6.17 -20.88
C HIS A 773 -1.28 7.25 -21.97
N PRO A 774 -0.49 8.31 -21.73
CA PRO A 774 -0.23 9.33 -22.73
C PRO A 774 0.67 8.82 -23.87
N ALA A 775 0.33 9.21 -25.10
CA ALA A 775 1.21 9.11 -26.27
C ALA A 775 2.02 10.39 -26.49
N ILE A 776 1.38 11.54 -26.29
CA ILE A 776 1.97 12.87 -26.51
C ILE A 776 2.53 13.41 -25.20
N VAL A 777 3.81 13.78 -25.21
CA VAL A 777 4.58 14.15 -24.02
C VAL A 777 5.26 15.51 -24.23
N ASP A 778 5.32 16.31 -23.17
CA ASP A 778 6.03 17.59 -23.16
C ASP A 778 7.54 17.37 -22.93
N VAL A 779 8.38 17.94 -23.80
CA VAL A 779 9.82 18.12 -23.55
C VAL A 779 10.16 19.60 -23.55
N GLN A 780 10.87 20.07 -22.52
CA GLN A 780 11.09 21.50 -22.32
C GLN A 780 12.43 21.81 -21.63
N ILE A 781 13.14 22.82 -22.15
CA ILE A 781 14.31 23.41 -21.51
C ILE A 781 14.04 24.90 -21.30
N MET A 782 14.40 25.42 -20.13
CA MET A 782 14.57 26.86 -19.92
C MET A 782 16.00 27.15 -19.48
N THR A 783 16.54 28.28 -19.93
CA THR A 783 17.84 28.77 -19.47
C THR A 783 17.70 30.12 -18.79
N ILE A 784 18.44 30.30 -17.70
CA ILE A 784 18.57 31.57 -16.97
C ILE A 784 20.08 31.86 -16.92
N GLY A 785 20.54 32.69 -17.86
CA GLY A 785 21.98 32.84 -18.07
C GLY A 785 22.65 31.52 -18.43
N SER A 786 23.68 31.14 -17.68
CA SER A 786 24.42 29.88 -17.85
C SER A 786 23.78 28.66 -17.18
N LEU A 787 22.67 28.81 -16.46
CA LEU A 787 21.91 27.68 -15.89
C LEU A 787 20.87 27.18 -16.88
N ALA A 788 20.86 25.88 -17.18
CA ALA A 788 19.81 25.20 -17.92
C ALA A 788 19.00 24.27 -17.02
N ILE A 789 17.68 24.42 -17.03
CA ILE A 789 16.73 23.57 -16.31
C ILE A 789 16.05 22.66 -17.33
N VAL A 790 16.33 21.35 -17.22
CA VAL A 790 15.77 20.30 -18.08
C VAL A 790 14.54 19.74 -17.39
N ALA A 791 13.36 20.15 -17.85
CA ALA A 791 12.08 19.72 -17.29
C ALA A 791 11.67 18.37 -17.87
N VAL A 792 11.81 17.28 -17.10
CA VAL A 792 11.57 15.91 -17.56
C VAL A 792 10.20 15.36 -17.11
N PRO A 793 9.45 14.68 -18.00
CA PRO A 793 8.06 14.27 -17.77
C PRO A 793 7.88 12.95 -16.99
N GLY A 794 8.76 12.69 -16.02
CA GLY A 794 8.74 11.45 -15.26
C GLY A 794 9.87 11.34 -14.25
N GLU A 795 10.15 10.10 -13.85
CA GLU A 795 11.10 9.75 -12.80
C GLU A 795 12.38 9.15 -13.42
N PHE A 796 13.33 10.02 -13.76
CA PHE A 796 14.65 9.60 -14.26
C PHE A 796 15.45 8.94 -13.14
N THR A 797 16.05 7.79 -13.41
CA THR A 797 17.06 7.19 -12.52
C THR A 797 18.32 8.05 -12.41
N THR A 798 19.18 7.72 -11.45
CA THR A 798 20.44 8.41 -11.19
C THR A 798 21.28 8.52 -12.48
N MET A 799 21.53 7.42 -13.18
CA MET A 799 22.37 7.44 -14.38
C MET A 799 21.66 8.07 -15.58
N SER A 800 20.34 7.88 -15.71
CA SER A 800 19.54 8.58 -16.73
C SER A 800 19.67 10.11 -16.60
N GLY A 801 19.59 10.63 -15.37
CA GLY A 801 19.78 12.04 -15.06
C GLY A 801 21.21 12.55 -15.29
N ARG A 802 22.23 11.70 -15.11
CA ARG A 802 23.63 12.04 -15.42
C ARG A 802 23.85 12.16 -16.93
N ARG A 803 23.43 11.17 -17.71
CA ARG A 803 23.57 11.13 -19.17
C ARG A 803 22.89 12.32 -19.85
N ILE A 804 21.66 12.67 -19.43
CA ILE A 804 20.94 13.80 -20.03
C ILE A 804 21.58 15.15 -19.69
N ARG A 805 22.05 15.35 -18.46
CA ARG A 805 22.77 16.59 -18.08
C ARG A 805 24.02 16.78 -18.91
N GLU A 806 24.84 15.73 -19.03
CA GLU A 806 26.06 15.77 -19.82
C GLU A 806 25.78 16.02 -21.30
N ALA A 807 24.77 15.35 -21.87
CA ALA A 807 24.40 15.52 -23.26
C ALA A 807 23.89 16.95 -23.57
N VAL A 808 23.03 17.52 -22.72
CA VAL A 808 22.53 18.89 -22.87
C VAL A 808 23.66 19.90 -22.67
N LYS A 809 24.50 19.71 -21.64
CA LYS A 809 25.65 20.57 -21.37
C LYS A 809 26.57 20.67 -22.59
N LYS A 810 26.89 19.53 -23.19
CA LYS A 810 27.76 19.45 -24.37
C LYS A 810 27.20 20.23 -25.57
N GLU A 811 25.89 20.25 -25.78
CA GLU A 811 25.27 21.00 -26.88
C GLU A 811 25.24 22.51 -26.61
N LEU A 812 25.04 22.92 -25.35
CA LEU A 812 25.02 24.34 -24.98
C LEU A 812 26.42 24.96 -25.07
N GLU A 813 27.44 24.27 -24.55
CA GLU A 813 28.82 24.75 -24.48
C GLU A 813 29.54 24.88 -25.84
N VAL A 814 28.86 24.53 -26.96
CA VAL A 814 29.37 24.81 -28.32
C VAL A 814 29.47 26.31 -28.60
N THR A 815 28.71 27.13 -27.87
CA THR A 815 28.70 28.59 -28.01
C THR A 815 29.25 29.28 -26.77
N GLU A 816 30.01 30.36 -26.96
CA GLU A 816 30.63 31.11 -25.85
C GLU A 816 29.59 31.67 -24.85
N SER A 817 28.36 31.91 -25.32
CA SER A 817 27.25 32.43 -24.51
C SER A 817 26.84 31.50 -23.36
N PHE A 818 27.15 30.20 -23.47
CA PHE A 818 26.87 29.20 -22.44
C PHE A 818 28.15 28.55 -21.91
N SER A 819 29.29 29.24 -21.98
CA SER A 819 30.53 28.74 -21.38
C SER A 819 30.34 28.39 -19.91
N ASN A 820 30.80 27.20 -19.50
CA ASN A 820 30.61 26.64 -18.16
C ASN A 820 29.13 26.49 -17.75
N ALA A 821 28.28 26.01 -18.65
CA ALA A 821 26.88 25.79 -18.36
C ALA A 821 26.69 24.82 -17.17
N GLU A 822 25.78 25.17 -16.26
CA GLU A 822 25.28 24.25 -15.24
C GLU A 822 23.94 23.70 -15.72
N VAL A 823 23.75 22.38 -15.65
CA VAL A 823 22.51 21.74 -16.11
C VAL A 823 21.88 21.01 -14.95
N VAL A 824 20.64 21.37 -14.61
CA VAL A 824 19.84 20.70 -13.57
C VAL A 824 18.69 19.93 -14.23
N VAL A 825 18.34 18.79 -13.64
CA VAL A 825 17.13 18.04 -14.03
C VAL A 825 16.03 18.44 -13.06
N ALA A 826 14.87 18.81 -13.60
CA ALA A 826 13.65 18.98 -12.82
C ALA A 826 12.71 17.83 -13.16
N GLY A 827 12.45 16.97 -12.18
CA GLY A 827 11.62 15.78 -12.34
C GLY A 827 10.13 16.10 -12.40
N LEU A 828 9.34 15.10 -12.84
CA LEU A 828 7.87 15.10 -12.76
C LEU A 828 7.21 16.37 -13.32
N CYS A 829 7.80 16.86 -14.41
CA CYS A 829 7.40 18.12 -15.01
C CYS A 829 6.31 17.92 -16.06
N ASN A 830 5.31 18.78 -16.04
CA ASN A 830 4.31 19.00 -17.11
C ASN A 830 3.31 17.86 -17.35
N ILE A 831 3.79 16.62 -17.45
CA ILE A 831 3.04 15.38 -17.59
C ILE A 831 3.80 14.26 -16.88
N TYR A 832 3.09 13.22 -16.46
CA TYR A 832 3.70 12.06 -15.82
C TYR A 832 3.67 10.84 -16.74
N THR A 833 4.84 10.27 -17.02
CA THR A 833 5.03 9.08 -17.86
C THR A 833 5.81 7.99 -17.14
N HIS A 834 5.61 7.82 -15.83
CA HIS A 834 6.34 6.84 -15.01
C HIS A 834 7.87 7.06 -15.03
N TYR A 835 8.64 5.98 -15.14
CA TYR A 835 10.08 5.94 -14.92
C TYR A 835 10.85 6.02 -16.23
N ILE A 836 12.09 6.49 -16.14
CA ILE A 836 13.04 6.48 -17.24
C ILE A 836 14.35 5.90 -16.71
N THR A 837 14.64 4.69 -17.14
CA THR A 837 15.90 3.98 -16.88
C THR A 837 16.87 4.12 -18.05
N THR A 838 18.15 3.86 -17.81
CA THR A 838 19.09 3.61 -18.91
C THR A 838 18.71 2.34 -19.66
N TYR A 839 19.28 2.14 -20.85
CA TYR A 839 19.08 0.89 -21.60
C TYR A 839 19.53 -0.31 -20.78
N GLU A 840 20.64 -0.16 -20.07
CA GLU A 840 21.28 -1.18 -19.25
C GLU A 840 20.45 -1.48 -18.00
N GLU A 841 20.00 -0.45 -17.28
CA GLU A 841 19.09 -0.62 -16.13
C GLU A 841 17.77 -1.28 -16.54
N TYR A 842 17.26 -0.96 -17.74
CA TYR A 842 16.04 -1.55 -18.30
C TYR A 842 16.16 -3.07 -18.46
N GLN A 843 17.34 -3.59 -18.85
CA GLN A 843 17.53 -5.03 -19.07
C GLN A 843 17.28 -5.88 -17.81
N ILE A 844 17.48 -5.29 -16.63
CA ILE A 844 17.31 -5.99 -15.35
C ILE A 844 15.83 -6.11 -14.96
N GLN A 845 14.93 -5.27 -15.50
CA GLN A 845 13.50 -5.30 -15.21
C GLN A 845 13.13 -5.29 -13.71
N ARG A 846 13.86 -4.51 -12.90
CA ARG A 846 13.35 -4.04 -11.59
C ARG A 846 12.17 -3.09 -11.77
N TYR A 847 11.59 -2.59 -10.67
CA TYR A 847 10.38 -1.76 -10.72
C TYR A 847 10.50 -0.58 -11.69
N GLU A 848 11.63 0.14 -11.67
CA GLU A 848 11.86 1.28 -12.57
C GLU A 848 11.92 0.82 -14.04
N GLY A 849 12.61 -0.28 -14.34
CA GLY A 849 12.72 -0.81 -15.71
C GLY A 849 11.39 -1.32 -16.28
N ALA A 850 10.60 -1.99 -15.45
CA ALA A 850 9.23 -2.41 -15.80
C ALA A 850 8.29 -1.22 -16.00
N SER A 851 8.57 -0.11 -15.31
CA SER A 851 7.81 1.14 -15.39
C SER A 851 8.36 2.14 -16.42
N THR A 852 9.40 1.80 -17.17
CA THR A 852 9.87 2.57 -18.33
C THR A 852 8.97 2.30 -19.53
N ILE A 853 7.89 3.08 -19.67
CA ILE A 853 6.73 2.70 -20.47
C ILE A 853 6.97 2.69 -21.99
N PHE A 854 7.90 3.47 -22.54
CA PHE A 854 8.14 3.54 -23.99
C PHE A 854 9.25 2.60 -24.48
N GLY A 855 9.60 1.59 -23.67
CA GLY A 855 10.56 0.54 -24.03
C GLY A 855 12.03 0.87 -23.70
N PRO A 856 12.98 0.02 -24.12
CA PRO A 856 14.39 0.10 -23.71
C PRO A 856 15.10 1.38 -24.19
N HIS A 857 14.60 2.01 -25.25
CA HIS A 857 15.21 3.21 -25.85
C HIS A 857 14.56 4.53 -25.40
N THR A 858 13.72 4.49 -24.36
CA THR A 858 13.05 5.67 -23.81
C THR A 858 14.04 6.79 -23.46
N LEU A 859 15.11 6.48 -22.72
CA LEU A 859 16.12 7.48 -22.36
C LEU A 859 16.83 8.05 -23.59
N SER A 860 17.20 7.20 -24.54
CA SER A 860 17.91 7.63 -25.75
C SER A 860 17.05 8.59 -26.59
N ALA A 861 15.74 8.35 -26.69
CA ALA A 861 14.80 9.25 -27.33
C ALA A 861 14.71 10.60 -26.60
N TYR A 862 14.65 10.59 -25.26
CA TYR A 862 14.71 11.84 -24.48
C TYR A 862 16.03 12.58 -24.71
N ILE A 863 17.18 11.92 -24.61
CA ILE A 863 18.49 12.55 -24.86
C ILE A 863 18.52 13.20 -26.24
N GLN A 864 18.03 12.52 -27.29
CA GLN A 864 17.92 13.09 -28.63
C GLN A 864 17.07 14.36 -28.66
N ARG A 865 15.87 14.32 -28.08
CA ARG A 865 14.94 15.45 -28.10
C ARG A 865 15.48 16.64 -27.31
N TYR A 866 16.02 16.42 -26.11
CA TYR A 866 16.62 17.49 -25.30
C TYR A 866 17.90 18.06 -25.90
N ARG A 867 18.74 17.26 -26.57
CA ARG A 867 19.86 17.78 -27.36
C ARG A 867 19.38 18.68 -28.50
N GLY A 868 18.31 18.31 -29.19
CA GLY A 868 17.67 19.14 -30.21
C GLY A 868 17.21 20.49 -29.67
N LEU A 869 16.55 20.50 -28.50
CA LEU A 869 16.16 21.74 -27.83
C LEU A 869 17.37 22.59 -27.42
N ALA A 870 18.37 21.97 -26.79
CA ALA A 870 19.60 22.65 -26.35
C ALA A 870 20.36 23.28 -27.52
N LYS A 871 20.49 22.54 -28.64
CA LYS A 871 21.11 23.03 -29.87
C LYS A 871 20.35 24.22 -30.47
N ALA A 872 19.01 24.17 -30.49
CA ALA A 872 18.19 25.27 -30.99
C ALA A 872 18.33 26.53 -30.11
N ILE A 873 18.46 26.36 -28.78
CA ILE A 873 18.77 27.46 -27.86
C ILE A 873 20.15 28.04 -28.17
N ALA A 874 21.19 27.20 -28.23
CA ALA A 874 22.57 27.62 -28.46
C ALA A 874 22.73 28.37 -29.80
N HIS A 875 22.08 27.89 -30.86
CA HIS A 875 22.19 28.47 -32.21
C HIS A 875 21.16 29.58 -32.49
N GLY A 876 20.25 29.88 -31.56
CA GLY A 876 19.22 30.90 -31.77
C GLY A 876 18.12 30.51 -32.77
N THR A 877 17.94 29.22 -33.05
CA THR A 877 16.98 28.69 -34.03
C THR A 877 15.71 28.10 -33.39
N ILE A 878 15.36 28.54 -32.18
CA ILE A 878 14.19 28.08 -31.42
C ILE A 878 12.89 28.19 -32.23
N ALA A 879 12.73 29.27 -33.01
CA ALA A 879 11.54 29.49 -33.83
C ALA A 879 11.37 28.48 -34.99
N GLU A 880 12.44 27.74 -35.33
CA GLU A 880 12.43 26.71 -36.36
C GLU A 880 12.04 25.33 -35.79
N LEU A 881 11.94 25.18 -34.47
CA LEU A 881 11.52 23.93 -33.85
C LEU A 881 10.05 23.65 -34.19
N PRO A 882 9.72 22.43 -34.69
CA PRO A 882 8.33 22.08 -34.90
C PRO A 882 7.60 22.00 -33.56
N LYS A 883 6.38 22.54 -33.49
CA LYS A 883 5.53 22.51 -32.28
C LYS A 883 5.23 21.08 -31.82
N GLY A 884 5.12 20.15 -32.77
CA GLY A 884 4.69 18.77 -32.53
C GLY A 884 3.17 18.61 -32.39
N PRO A 885 2.69 17.37 -32.23
CA PRO A 885 1.26 17.08 -32.09
C PRO A 885 0.70 17.61 -30.76
N GLU A 886 -0.48 18.22 -30.79
CA GLU A 886 -1.13 18.71 -29.57
C GLU A 886 -1.68 17.55 -28.72
N PRO A 887 -1.50 17.56 -27.39
CA PRO A 887 -2.03 16.50 -26.53
C PRO A 887 -3.56 16.57 -26.42
N PRO A 888 -4.23 15.42 -26.18
CA PRO A 888 -5.68 15.40 -26.00
C PRO A 888 -6.10 16.06 -24.68
N PHE A 889 -7.30 16.66 -24.69
CA PHE A 889 -7.99 17.16 -23.50
C PHE A 889 -9.37 16.48 -23.44
N PHE A 890 -9.52 15.47 -22.58
CA PHE A 890 -10.76 14.67 -22.56
C PHE A 890 -11.92 15.44 -21.91
N ASP A 891 -13.11 15.31 -22.48
CA ASP A 891 -14.31 15.93 -21.95
C ASP A 891 -14.65 15.40 -20.55
N GLU A 892 -15.10 16.28 -19.64
CA GLU A 892 -15.35 15.91 -18.24
C GLU A 892 -16.42 14.82 -18.08
N ASP A 893 -17.40 14.74 -18.98
CA ASP A 893 -18.47 13.73 -18.97
C ASP A 893 -17.97 12.31 -19.27
N LYS A 894 -16.80 12.18 -19.90
CA LYS A 894 -16.13 10.90 -20.16
C LYS A 894 -15.24 10.46 -18.98
N LEU A 895 -14.91 11.37 -18.06
CA LEU A 895 -14.07 11.07 -16.89
C LEU A 895 -14.93 10.45 -15.79
N PHE A 896 -14.66 9.19 -15.43
CA PHE A 896 -15.42 8.52 -14.37
C PHE A 896 -15.07 9.06 -12.98
N ASN A 897 -16.05 9.07 -12.08
CA ASN A 897 -15.86 9.38 -10.66
C ASN A 897 -16.67 8.40 -9.79
N GLN A 898 -15.99 7.60 -8.99
CA GLN A 898 -16.58 6.62 -8.08
C GLN A 898 -16.57 7.09 -6.61
N VAL A 899 -16.03 8.29 -6.34
CA VAL A 899 -16.03 8.89 -4.99
C VAL A 899 -17.40 9.52 -4.74
N LYS A 900 -18.17 8.90 -3.83
CA LYS A 900 -19.48 9.43 -3.42
C LYS A 900 -19.34 10.79 -2.74
N ASP A 901 -20.33 11.65 -2.96
CA ASP A 901 -20.46 12.89 -2.22
C ASP A 901 -20.72 12.63 -0.73
N PRO A 902 -20.20 13.50 0.15
CA PRO A 902 -20.50 13.40 1.57
C PRO A 902 -22.00 13.62 1.82
N VAL A 903 -22.55 12.80 2.71
CA VAL A 903 -23.94 12.92 3.19
C VAL A 903 -24.06 14.04 4.22
N ALA A 904 -25.29 14.43 4.57
CA ALA A 904 -25.53 15.36 5.67
C ALA A 904 -24.85 14.87 6.97
N ASP A 905 -24.21 15.80 7.67
CA ASP A 905 -23.56 15.55 8.95
C ASP A 905 -24.60 15.61 10.07
N VAL A 906 -24.40 14.79 11.09
CA VAL A 906 -25.29 14.70 12.26
C VAL A 906 -24.47 14.84 13.53
N ALA A 907 -24.82 15.79 14.39
CA ALA A 907 -24.25 15.86 15.73
C ALA A 907 -24.86 14.76 16.65
N PRO A 908 -24.11 14.25 17.63
CA PRO A 908 -24.67 13.45 18.72
C PRO A 908 -25.85 14.14 19.43
N VAL A 909 -26.68 13.35 20.13
CA VAL A 909 -27.83 13.90 20.87
C VAL A 909 -27.32 14.82 21.98
N ASN A 910 -27.93 15.99 22.12
CA ASN A 910 -27.56 17.04 23.09
C ASN A 910 -26.16 17.65 22.89
N THR A 911 -25.56 17.52 21.71
CA THR A 911 -24.33 18.25 21.36
C THR A 911 -24.51 19.02 20.07
N THR A 912 -23.64 19.98 19.82
CA THR A 912 -23.53 20.75 18.58
C THR A 912 -22.17 20.58 17.93
N PHE A 913 -22.03 20.95 16.66
CA PHE A 913 -20.73 20.94 15.99
C PHE A 913 -19.80 21.98 16.63
N GLY A 914 -18.59 21.57 16.99
CA GLY A 914 -17.64 22.37 17.76
C GLY A 914 -17.58 22.02 19.25
N ASP A 915 -18.56 21.29 19.79
CA ASP A 915 -18.51 20.84 21.18
C ASP A 915 -17.33 19.89 21.43
N VAL A 916 -16.67 20.04 22.58
CA VAL A 916 -15.55 19.19 22.98
C VAL A 916 -16.08 17.87 23.53
N VAL A 917 -15.59 16.76 22.97
CA VAL A 917 -15.86 15.38 23.40
C VAL A 917 -14.81 14.91 24.41
N GLU A 918 -13.55 15.26 24.17
CA GLU A 918 -12.41 14.92 25.03
C GLU A 918 -11.56 16.17 25.19
N GLN A 919 -11.41 16.64 26.43
CA GLN A 919 -10.69 17.87 26.76
C GLN A 919 -9.17 17.65 26.91
N VAL A 920 -8.43 18.75 26.78
CA VAL A 920 -7.01 18.84 27.13
C VAL A 920 -6.80 18.68 28.64
N ASN A 921 -5.61 18.20 29.03
CA ASN A 921 -5.18 18.26 30.43
C ASN A 921 -4.88 19.72 30.83
N PRO A 922 -5.06 20.09 32.10
CA PRO A 922 -4.81 21.48 32.55
C PRO A 922 -3.34 21.91 32.44
N VAL A 923 -2.38 20.98 32.48
CA VAL A 923 -0.94 21.25 32.44
C VAL A 923 -0.23 20.20 31.59
N TYR A 924 0.70 20.64 30.77
CA TYR A 924 1.62 19.82 29.99
C TYR A 924 3.05 20.28 30.15
N LYS A 925 3.99 19.36 29.96
CA LYS A 925 5.42 19.65 29.80
C LYS A 925 5.77 19.77 28.32
N VAL A 926 6.76 20.61 28.00
CA VAL A 926 7.40 20.58 26.67
C VAL A 926 7.86 19.17 26.30
N GLY A 927 7.62 18.75 25.05
CA GLY A 927 7.83 17.38 24.57
C GLY A 927 6.62 16.45 24.71
N GLU A 928 5.59 16.83 25.48
CA GLU A 928 4.33 16.09 25.55
C GLU A 928 3.37 16.47 24.41
N ILE A 929 2.26 15.72 24.30
CA ILE A 929 1.26 15.92 23.26
C ILE A 929 -0.03 16.41 23.92
N ALA A 930 -0.42 17.65 23.62
CA ALA A 930 -1.74 18.15 23.98
C ALA A 930 -2.75 17.66 22.93
N SER A 931 -3.88 17.11 23.36
CA SER A 931 -4.90 16.61 22.45
C SER A 931 -6.31 16.96 22.90
N VAL A 932 -7.15 17.28 21.91
CA VAL A 932 -8.56 17.60 22.11
C VAL A 932 -9.38 16.98 20.97
N THR A 933 -10.57 16.48 21.30
CA THR A 933 -11.49 15.90 20.31
C THR A 933 -12.78 16.71 20.26
N PHE A 934 -13.21 17.11 19.07
CA PHE A 934 -14.43 17.89 18.84
C PHE A 934 -15.48 17.07 18.08
N VAL A 935 -16.75 17.38 18.29
CA VAL A 935 -17.84 17.01 17.36
C VAL A 935 -17.63 17.79 16.06
N ALA A 936 -17.51 17.09 14.94
CA ALA A 936 -17.07 17.70 13.69
C ALA A 936 -17.88 17.24 12.47
N GLY A 937 -17.99 18.11 11.47
CA GLY A 937 -18.52 17.77 10.15
C GLY A 937 -17.46 17.13 9.25
N ASN A 938 -17.86 16.67 8.06
CA ASN A 938 -16.92 16.17 7.07
C ASN A 938 -16.05 17.30 6.48
N PRO A 939 -14.70 17.22 6.51
CA PRO A 939 -13.80 18.24 5.96
C PRO A 939 -14.05 18.57 4.49
N ARG A 940 -14.64 17.65 3.71
CA ARG A 940 -15.00 17.88 2.31
C ARG A 940 -16.10 18.94 2.13
N HIS A 941 -16.84 19.29 3.19
CA HIS A 941 -17.83 20.36 3.15
C HIS A 941 -17.20 21.75 3.22
N SER A 942 -15.95 21.88 3.68
CA SER A 942 -15.29 23.18 3.85
C SER A 942 -14.95 23.88 2.52
N GLY A 943 -15.04 23.18 1.38
CA GLY A 943 -14.77 23.76 0.07
C GLY A 943 -13.33 24.24 -0.07
N ASP A 944 -13.17 25.49 -0.51
CA ASP A 944 -11.86 26.12 -0.71
C ASP A 944 -11.38 26.80 0.58
N ILE A 945 -10.42 26.17 1.24
CA ILE A 945 -9.88 26.56 2.54
C ILE A 945 -8.45 27.10 2.45
N ARG A 946 -8.03 27.66 1.31
CA ARG A 946 -6.66 28.14 1.10
C ARG A 946 -6.26 29.31 2.01
N ASP A 947 -7.22 30.15 2.39
CA ASP A 947 -7.02 31.33 3.25
C ASP A 947 -7.48 31.10 4.70
N THR A 948 -7.72 29.83 5.06
CA THR A 948 -8.26 29.44 6.37
C THR A 948 -7.57 28.17 6.85
N THR A 949 -7.75 27.83 8.13
CA THR A 949 -7.13 26.65 8.73
C THR A 949 -8.18 25.81 9.46
N PHE A 950 -7.97 24.50 9.55
CA PHE A 950 -8.80 23.62 10.39
C PHE A 950 -8.44 23.70 11.87
N VAL A 951 -7.24 24.17 12.20
CA VAL A 951 -6.67 24.14 13.55
C VAL A 951 -5.87 25.40 13.81
N THR A 952 -6.04 25.98 15.00
CA THR A 952 -5.07 26.91 15.58
C THR A 952 -4.66 26.45 16.97
N VAL A 953 -3.39 26.65 17.30
CA VAL A 953 -2.90 26.68 18.68
C VAL A 953 -2.61 28.13 19.01
N GLU A 954 -3.20 28.61 20.11
CA GLU A 954 -3.12 30.01 20.49
C GLU A 954 -2.49 30.15 21.86
N MET A 955 -1.60 31.13 22.02
CA MET A 955 -0.97 31.52 23.27
C MET A 955 -1.65 32.77 23.81
N PHE A 956 -1.90 32.79 25.11
CA PHE A 956 -2.47 33.96 25.78
C PHE A 956 -1.37 34.91 26.26
N HIS A 957 -1.48 36.18 25.88
CA HIS A 957 -0.58 37.24 26.30
C HIS A 957 -1.23 38.08 27.40
N ASN A 958 -0.70 37.98 28.62
CA ASN A 958 -1.22 38.72 29.79
C ASN A 958 -1.12 40.24 29.61
N ASP A 959 -0.09 40.72 28.89
CA ASP A 959 0.18 42.15 28.73
C ASP A 959 -0.87 42.85 27.84
N THR A 960 -1.46 42.12 26.88
CA THR A 960 -2.44 42.63 25.91
C THR A 960 -3.85 42.06 26.11
N ASP A 961 -4.02 41.17 27.09
CA ASP A 961 -5.28 40.45 27.36
C ASP A 961 -5.87 39.76 26.11
N SER A 962 -5.00 39.19 25.28
CA SER A 962 -5.36 38.67 23.95
C SER A 962 -4.76 37.31 23.65
N TRP A 963 -5.44 36.54 22.79
CA TRP A 963 -4.95 35.28 22.24
C TRP A 963 -4.24 35.53 20.90
N GLU A 964 -3.01 35.02 20.77
CA GLU A 964 -2.21 35.07 19.54
C GLU A 964 -2.06 33.66 18.99
N THR A 965 -2.32 33.46 17.69
CA THR A 965 -2.08 32.18 17.03
C THR A 965 -0.59 31.93 16.85
N VAL A 966 -0.09 30.82 17.38
CA VAL A 966 1.32 30.42 17.28
C VAL A 966 1.55 29.22 16.37
N HIS A 967 0.51 28.38 16.17
CA HIS A 967 0.54 27.29 15.21
C HIS A 967 -0.80 27.17 14.47
N ASN A 968 -0.76 26.65 13.26
CA ASN A 968 -1.90 26.36 12.39
C ASN A 968 -1.79 24.93 11.81
N ASP A 969 -2.77 24.47 11.02
CA ASP A 969 -2.73 23.14 10.37
C ASP A 969 -1.65 22.95 9.28
N ALA A 970 -0.80 23.94 9.04
CA ALA A 970 0.43 23.82 8.24
C ALA A 970 1.68 23.64 9.10
N SER A 971 1.59 23.91 10.41
CA SER A 971 2.67 23.74 11.38
C SER A 971 2.98 22.27 11.60
N TRP A 972 4.26 21.91 11.51
CA TRP A 972 4.73 20.52 11.62
C TRP A 972 4.35 19.86 12.95
N GLU A 973 4.21 20.67 13.99
CA GLU A 973 3.89 20.30 15.36
C GLU A 973 2.41 19.93 15.54
N THR A 974 1.54 20.29 14.61
CA THR A 974 0.10 20.02 14.72
C THR A 974 -0.31 18.83 13.86
N ARG A 975 -1.31 18.08 14.33
CA ARG A 975 -1.93 16.99 13.56
C ARG A 975 -3.43 17.12 13.66
N PHE A 976 -4.09 17.18 12.51
CA PHE A 976 -5.54 17.17 12.41
C PHE A 976 -6.00 15.80 11.92
N HIS A 977 -6.80 15.11 12.73
CA HIS A 977 -7.40 13.82 12.39
C HIS A 977 -8.91 13.97 12.26
N TRP A 978 -9.47 13.43 11.20
CA TRP A 978 -10.91 13.28 11.00
C TRP A 978 -11.32 11.81 11.15
N ILE A 979 -12.24 11.57 12.07
CA ILE A 979 -12.71 10.25 12.45
C ILE A 979 -14.17 10.11 12.05
N LYS A 980 -14.43 9.24 11.07
CA LYS A 980 -15.78 8.95 10.61
C LYS A 980 -16.54 8.09 11.64
N GLY A 981 -17.70 8.56 12.08
CA GLY A 981 -18.65 7.82 12.90
C GLY A 981 -19.78 7.17 12.09
N LEU A 982 -20.83 6.72 12.81
CA LEU A 982 -22.03 6.11 12.23
C LEU A 982 -23.09 7.17 11.92
N ALA A 983 -23.92 6.89 10.90
CA ALA A 983 -25.12 7.68 10.56
C ALA A 983 -24.87 9.20 10.40
N GLY A 984 -23.78 9.58 9.71
CA GLY A 984 -23.45 10.99 9.46
C GLY A 984 -22.69 11.68 10.59
N ARG A 985 -22.42 11.00 11.72
CA ARG A 985 -21.59 11.55 12.80
C ARG A 985 -20.12 11.50 12.44
N SER A 986 -19.36 12.48 12.89
CA SER A 986 -17.90 12.45 12.89
C SER A 986 -17.30 13.26 14.03
N GLN A 987 -16.02 12.98 14.29
CA GLN A 987 -15.21 13.70 15.26
C GLN A 987 -13.93 14.19 14.59
N SER A 988 -13.39 15.27 15.12
CA SER A 988 -12.06 15.75 14.75
C SER A 988 -11.17 15.76 15.98
N LYS A 989 -10.09 15.00 15.93
CA LYS A 989 -9.06 14.99 16.98
C LYS A 989 -7.91 15.88 16.51
N VAL A 990 -7.54 16.83 17.35
CA VAL A 990 -6.40 17.71 17.13
C VAL A 990 -5.31 17.34 18.13
N GLU A 991 -4.08 17.21 17.65
CA GLU A 991 -2.90 16.97 18.46
C GLU A 991 -1.90 18.11 18.24
N TRP A 992 -1.35 18.65 19.32
CA TRP A 992 -0.21 19.55 19.31
C TRP A 992 0.96 18.86 20.02
N HIS A 993 1.96 18.49 19.23
CA HIS A 993 3.24 17.97 19.73
C HIS A 993 4.07 19.14 20.22
N ILE A 994 4.04 19.42 21.52
CA ILE A 994 4.61 20.62 22.11
C ILE A 994 6.14 20.58 21.90
N PRO A 995 6.73 21.46 21.08
CA PRO A 995 8.15 21.41 20.81
C PRO A 995 8.95 21.76 22.06
N LEU A 996 10.19 21.26 22.17
CA LEU A 996 11.09 21.59 23.28
C LEU A 996 11.42 23.10 23.36
N THR A 997 11.24 23.81 22.25
CA THR A 997 11.43 25.26 22.12
C THR A 997 10.18 26.08 22.50
N ALA A 998 9.04 25.44 22.78
CA ALA A 998 7.80 26.14 23.14
C ALA A 998 7.99 27.02 24.38
N GLN A 999 7.37 28.20 24.37
CA GLN A 999 7.40 29.12 25.51
C GLN A 999 6.49 28.62 26.63
N THR A 1000 6.90 28.83 27.89
CA THR A 1000 6.01 28.58 29.03
C THR A 1000 4.87 29.59 28.99
N GLY A 1001 3.62 29.13 29.11
CA GLY A 1001 2.47 30.01 29.00
C GLY A 1001 1.13 29.28 29.07
N THR A 1002 0.06 30.03 28.91
CA THR A 1002 -1.30 29.50 28.79
C THR A 1002 -1.68 29.40 27.31
N TYR A 1003 -2.18 28.24 26.90
CA TYR A 1003 -2.52 27.90 25.53
C TYR A 1003 -3.96 27.41 25.43
N ARG A 1004 -4.52 27.46 24.22
CA ARG A 1004 -5.76 26.76 23.85
C ARG A 1004 -5.66 26.25 22.42
N ILE A 1005 -6.47 25.26 22.09
CA ILE A 1005 -6.60 24.72 20.74
C ILE A 1005 -7.99 25.06 20.22
N GLN A 1006 -8.06 25.62 19.00
CA GLN A 1006 -9.32 25.81 18.29
C GLN A 1006 -9.39 24.93 17.05
N HIS A 1007 -10.61 24.50 16.74
CA HIS A 1007 -10.94 23.76 15.54
C HIS A 1007 -12.01 24.50 14.73
N PHE A 1008 -11.77 24.67 13.44
CA PHE A 1008 -12.70 25.29 12.50
C PHE A 1008 -13.15 24.26 11.50
N GLY A 1009 -14.45 24.25 11.18
CA GLY A 1009 -14.96 23.33 10.19
C GLY A 1009 -16.30 23.77 9.63
N TYR A 1010 -16.79 22.97 8.69
CA TYR A 1010 -18.11 23.13 8.11
C TYR A 1010 -18.88 21.82 8.23
N PHE A 1011 -20.18 21.93 8.46
CA PHE A 1011 -21.08 20.79 8.45
C PHE A 1011 -22.21 21.03 7.45
N LYS A 1012 -22.73 19.95 6.88
CA LYS A 1012 -23.88 20.00 5.96
C LYS A 1012 -25.13 19.51 6.67
N ASP A 1013 -26.15 20.34 6.78
CA ASP A 1013 -27.41 19.96 7.43
C ASP A 1013 -28.33 19.12 6.52
N ASN A 1014 -29.43 18.61 7.08
CA ASN A 1014 -30.43 17.82 6.35
C ASN A 1014 -31.15 18.60 5.23
N SER A 1015 -31.04 19.94 5.21
CA SER A 1015 -31.54 20.80 4.14
C SER A 1015 -30.50 21.01 3.03
N ASN A 1016 -29.39 20.26 3.06
CA ASN A 1016 -28.23 20.38 2.18
C ASN A 1016 -27.52 21.75 2.25
N ILE A 1017 -27.69 22.52 3.34
CA ILE A 1017 -27.00 23.80 3.53
C ILE A 1017 -25.72 23.55 4.32
N THR A 1018 -24.59 24.06 3.82
CA THR A 1018 -23.30 24.02 4.51
C THR A 1018 -23.16 25.21 5.44
N LYS A 1019 -22.80 24.99 6.71
CA LYS A 1019 -22.65 26.02 7.75
C LYS A 1019 -21.30 25.88 8.47
N PRO A 1020 -20.62 26.99 8.80
CA PRO A 1020 -19.39 26.96 9.58
C PRO A 1020 -19.67 26.69 11.06
N TYR A 1021 -18.68 26.15 11.76
CA TYR A 1021 -18.66 26.04 13.22
C TYR A 1021 -17.23 26.22 13.75
N VAL A 1022 -17.12 26.55 15.04
CA VAL A 1022 -15.85 26.67 15.76
C VAL A 1022 -15.95 25.91 17.08
N GLY A 1023 -14.95 25.10 17.37
CA GLY A 1023 -14.74 24.47 18.67
C GLY A 1023 -13.51 25.07 19.36
N THR A 1024 -13.56 25.25 20.67
CA THR A 1024 -12.43 25.76 21.47
C THR A 1024 -12.22 24.88 22.69
N SER A 1025 -10.99 24.44 22.93
CA SER A 1025 -10.63 23.69 24.13
C SER A 1025 -10.66 24.59 25.38
N ASP A 1026 -10.57 23.96 26.55
CA ASP A 1026 -10.23 24.71 27.75
C ASP A 1026 -8.80 25.27 27.64
N ALA A 1027 -8.52 26.32 28.39
CA ALA A 1027 -7.17 26.86 28.50
C ALA A 1027 -6.30 25.94 29.36
N PHE A 1028 -5.07 25.66 28.92
CA PHE A 1028 -4.11 24.81 29.62
C PHE A 1028 -2.74 25.46 29.69
N LYS A 1029 -1.89 25.04 30.64
CA LYS A 1029 -0.55 25.58 30.82
C LYS A 1029 0.51 24.65 30.22
N VAL A 1030 1.52 25.23 29.58
CA VAL A 1030 2.73 24.52 29.16
C VAL A 1030 3.90 24.99 30.01
N THR A 1031 4.68 24.05 30.56
CA THR A 1031 5.86 24.36 31.40
C THR A 1031 7.09 23.55 30.98
N LYS A 1032 8.29 24.00 31.38
CA LYS A 1032 9.53 23.26 31.19
C LYS A 1032 9.76 22.15 32.24
N SER A 1033 9.14 22.28 33.42
CA SER A 1033 9.23 21.35 34.54
C SER A 1033 7.92 21.34 35.32
N PHE A 1034 7.54 20.18 35.88
CA PHE A 1034 6.39 20.06 36.80
C PHE A 1034 6.72 20.58 38.22
N TYR A 1035 7.99 20.82 38.53
CA TYR A 1035 8.41 21.40 39.80
C TYR A 1035 8.46 22.92 39.70
N TYR A 1036 7.55 23.57 40.43
CA TYR A 1036 7.67 24.98 40.80
C TYR A 1036 8.92 25.15 41.67
N TYR A 1037 9.88 25.96 41.20
CA TYR A 1037 10.87 26.60 42.07
C TYR A 1037 10.66 28.10 42.00
#